data_AF-A0A3P8JPW9-F1
#
_entry.id   AF-A0A3P8JPW9-F1
#
_cell.length_a   1.000
_cell.length_b   1.000
_cell.length_c   1.000
_cell.angle_alpha   90.00
_cell.angle_beta   90.00
_cell.angle_gamma   90.00
#
_symmetry.space_group_name_H-M   'P 1'
#
loop_
_entity.id
_entity.type
_entity.pdbx_description
1 polymer ?
#
loop_
_entity_poly.entity_id
_entity_poly.type
_entity_poly.pdbx_seq_one_letter_code
_entity_poly.pdbx_strand_id
1 'polypeptide(L)'
;MPIRRGKLAFISQSAAVSNTILDWAQQREMGFSYFIALGDSLDIDVDDLLDFLARDSKTSAILLYLEHLSDARRFVSAARSASRNKPILVIKSGRSPAAQKLLHVNSGMDPAWDAAIQRAGLLRVQDTHELFSAVETLSHMRPLRGEKLMIVSNGAAPAALALDELWLRNGKLASLSDETGDRLRQALPGSIDIANPLDLRDDASSEHYLKALNVLLDSQDYDALLVIHSPSAAAPGTESALALIDALKNHPRGKYVTVLTNWCGEYSSQEARRLFSDAGLPTYRTPEGTITAFMHMVEYRRNQKQLRETPVLSDTVTANTAEAHTLLQRAITEGANTLDTHEVSPVLRAYGIHTLPTWIAADSAEAVHIAEQIGYPVALKLRSPDIPHKSEVQGVMLYLRTAAEVQQAADAIFDRVKMTWPQARIHGLLVQSMANRAGAQELRVVVEQDPVFGPLIMLGEGGVEWRAEDQAAVALPPLNMNLARYLVIQAIKSKKIRGRSALRPLDISGLSQLLVQVSNLIVDCPEIQRLDIHPLLASGNEFTALDVTLGLAPFTGDSESRLAIRPYPQQQEEWVVLKNGERCLFRPILPEDEPQLLAFIAQVTKEDLYYRYFSEINEFTHDDLANMTQIDYDREMAFVAVRTSAEGDEILGVTRAISDPDNIDAEFAVLVRSDLKGLGLGRRLMEKLITYTQSHGLQRLNGITMPNNRGMIALARKLGFKVDIQLEDGIVSLSLQFSAQQS
;
A
#
# COMPACT_ATOMS: atom_id res chain seq x y z
N MET A 1 27.10 18.94 -19.11
CA MET A 1 25.92 19.17 -19.97
C MET A 1 25.04 20.22 -19.27
N PRO A 2 24.58 21.29 -19.95
CA PRO A 2 23.78 22.32 -19.28
C PRO A 2 22.38 21.79 -18.93
N ILE A 3 22.03 21.82 -17.65
CA ILE A 3 20.72 21.38 -17.15
C ILE A 3 19.72 22.52 -17.37
N ARG A 4 18.64 22.25 -18.11
CA ARG A 4 17.53 23.20 -18.25
C ARG A 4 16.76 23.29 -16.93
N ARG A 5 16.21 24.47 -16.62
CA ARG A 5 15.37 24.65 -15.44
C ARG A 5 14.02 23.97 -15.65
N GLY A 6 13.61 23.13 -14.70
CA GLY A 6 12.28 22.50 -14.69
C GLY A 6 11.74 22.24 -13.29
N LYS A 7 10.78 21.32 -13.18
CA LYS A 7 10.08 21.00 -11.93
C LYS A 7 10.28 19.55 -11.45
N LEU A 8 11.04 18.75 -12.21
CA LEU A 8 11.34 17.36 -11.89
C LEU A 8 12.62 17.27 -11.07
N ALA A 9 12.60 16.58 -9.93
CA ALA A 9 13.81 16.21 -9.22
C ALA A 9 14.25 14.82 -9.66
N PHE A 10 15.56 14.62 -9.86
CA PHE A 10 16.15 13.33 -10.14
C PHE A 10 17.14 12.94 -9.03
N ILE A 11 16.99 11.73 -8.49
CA ILE A 11 17.90 11.12 -7.52
C ILE A 11 18.36 9.78 -8.09
N SER A 12 19.67 9.54 -8.09
CA SER A 12 20.22 8.25 -8.53
C SER A 12 21.46 7.83 -7.75
N GLN A 13 21.49 6.57 -7.34
CA GLN A 13 22.68 5.90 -6.79
C GLN A 13 23.71 5.53 -7.88
N SER A 14 23.38 5.66 -9.17
CA SER A 14 24.26 5.27 -10.28
C SER A 14 24.73 6.46 -11.12
N ALA A 15 26.04 6.64 -11.20
CA ALA A 15 26.65 7.67 -12.05
C ALA A 15 26.41 7.43 -13.55
N ALA A 16 26.45 6.17 -13.99
CA ALA A 16 26.23 5.81 -15.40
C ALA A 16 24.79 6.10 -15.84
N VAL A 17 23.82 5.74 -15.00
CA VAL A 17 22.40 6.06 -15.25
C VAL A 17 22.20 7.57 -15.24
N SER A 18 22.78 8.28 -14.27
CA SER A 18 22.70 9.74 -14.19
C SER A 18 23.17 10.41 -15.49
N ASN A 19 24.34 10.04 -16.00
CA ASN A 19 24.86 10.59 -17.26
C ASN A 19 23.95 10.28 -18.45
N THR A 20 23.35 9.09 -18.47
CA THR A 20 22.43 8.66 -19.54
C THR A 20 21.13 9.47 -19.53
N ILE A 21 20.58 9.73 -18.34
CA ILE A 21 19.37 10.55 -18.16
C ILE A 21 19.63 12.01 -18.56
N LEU A 22 20.81 12.57 -18.25
CA LEU A 22 21.18 13.93 -18.66
C LEU A 22 21.27 14.08 -20.17
N ASP A 23 21.93 13.14 -20.86
CA ASP A 23 22.05 13.15 -22.32
C ASP A 23 20.67 13.06 -22.99
N TRP A 24 19.84 12.14 -22.50
CA TRP A 24 18.46 11.99 -22.97
C TRP A 24 17.61 13.25 -22.75
N ALA A 25 17.69 13.85 -21.56
CA ALA A 25 16.92 15.03 -21.20
C ALA A 25 17.23 16.23 -22.12
N GLN A 26 18.48 16.33 -22.59
CA GLN A 26 18.88 17.37 -23.53
C GLN A 26 18.16 17.25 -24.88
N GLN A 27 17.98 16.04 -25.41
CA GLN A 27 17.26 15.82 -26.66
C GLN A 27 15.76 16.14 -26.55
N ARG A 28 15.18 15.95 -25.36
CA ARG A 28 13.75 16.15 -25.07
C ARG A 28 13.42 17.51 -24.48
N GLU A 29 14.42 18.39 -24.36
CA GLU A 29 14.26 19.72 -23.77
C GLU A 29 13.74 19.69 -22.31
N MET A 30 13.96 18.58 -21.61
CA MET A 30 13.47 18.38 -20.26
C MET A 30 14.36 19.11 -19.25
N GLY A 31 13.72 19.80 -18.30
CA GLY A 31 14.39 20.51 -17.22
C GLY A 31 14.21 19.84 -15.87
N PHE A 32 15.19 20.06 -14.98
CA PHE A 32 15.17 19.56 -13.60
C PHE A 32 15.09 20.71 -12.60
N SER A 33 14.44 20.48 -11.46
CA SER A 33 14.54 21.33 -10.26
C SER A 33 15.84 21.01 -9.52
N TYR A 34 16.10 19.72 -9.33
CA TYR A 34 17.32 19.17 -8.75
C TYR A 34 17.78 17.95 -9.54
N PHE A 35 19.08 17.77 -9.67
CA PHE A 35 19.70 16.59 -10.26
C PHE A 35 20.79 16.10 -9.30
N ILE A 36 20.51 15.00 -8.61
CA ILE A 36 21.28 14.53 -7.46
C ILE A 36 21.84 13.15 -7.78
N ALA A 37 23.16 13.07 -7.97
CA ALA A 37 23.89 11.81 -8.07
C ALA A 37 24.40 11.45 -6.66
N LEU A 38 23.74 10.50 -6.03
CA LEU A 38 23.96 10.12 -4.63
C LEU A 38 25.17 9.19 -4.45
N GLY A 39 25.41 8.31 -5.45
CA GLY A 39 26.46 7.30 -5.34
C GLY A 39 26.18 6.34 -4.19
N ASP A 40 27.18 6.17 -3.31
CA ASP A 40 27.18 5.16 -2.24
C ASP A 40 26.40 5.55 -0.97
N SER A 41 25.73 6.71 -0.91
CA SER A 41 24.93 7.14 0.25
C SER A 41 25.65 7.04 1.63
N LEU A 42 26.90 7.51 1.75
CA LEU A 42 27.68 7.31 2.99
C LEU A 42 27.20 8.12 4.21
N ASP A 43 26.50 9.23 3.99
CA ASP A 43 26.05 10.16 5.05
C ASP A 43 24.58 10.54 4.80
N ILE A 44 24.32 11.20 3.67
CA ILE A 44 22.98 11.51 3.19
C ILE A 44 22.46 10.30 2.41
N ASP A 45 21.24 9.87 2.71
CA ASP A 45 20.56 8.81 1.95
C ASP A 45 19.26 9.31 1.28
N VAL A 46 18.58 8.41 0.58
CA VAL A 46 17.41 8.71 -0.24
C VAL A 46 16.25 9.27 0.60
N ASP A 47 16.05 8.78 1.81
CA ASP A 47 14.99 9.25 2.72
C ASP A 47 15.17 10.73 3.10
N ASP A 48 16.40 11.16 3.42
CA ASP A 48 16.71 12.57 3.71
C ASP A 48 16.37 13.48 2.52
N LEU A 49 16.74 13.02 1.31
CA LEU A 49 16.46 13.75 0.09
C LEU A 49 14.96 13.80 -0.22
N LEU A 50 14.22 12.73 0.05
CA LEU A 50 12.77 12.71 -0.11
C LEU A 50 12.10 13.69 0.85
N ASP A 51 12.56 13.79 2.10
CA ASP A 51 12.04 14.77 3.06
C ASP A 51 12.30 16.21 2.65
N PHE A 52 13.53 16.48 2.21
CA PHE A 52 13.90 17.79 1.68
C PHE A 52 13.04 18.14 0.47
N LEU A 53 12.94 17.23 -0.49
CA LEU A 53 12.18 17.43 -1.71
C LEU A 53 10.68 17.47 -1.46
N ALA A 54 10.14 16.83 -0.42
CA ALA A 54 8.72 16.91 -0.07
C ALA A 54 8.32 18.36 0.26
N ARG A 55 9.17 19.09 0.99
CA ARG A 55 8.94 20.48 1.42
C ARG A 55 9.27 21.53 0.35
N ASP A 56 10.06 21.19 -0.67
CA ASP A 56 10.48 22.14 -1.70
C ASP A 56 9.36 22.50 -2.69
N SER A 57 8.94 23.76 -2.74
CA SER A 57 7.88 24.22 -3.64
C SER A 57 8.27 24.26 -5.13
N LYS A 58 9.56 24.16 -5.47
CA LYS A 58 10.03 24.16 -6.86
C LYS A 58 9.90 22.79 -7.53
N THR A 59 9.85 21.72 -6.73
CA THR A 59 9.76 20.34 -7.19
C THR A 59 8.30 19.88 -7.20
N SER A 60 7.83 19.43 -8.36
CA SER A 60 6.46 18.92 -8.57
C SER A 60 6.40 17.40 -8.71
N ALA A 61 7.49 16.75 -9.12
CA ALA A 61 7.59 15.30 -9.23
C ALA A 61 9.03 14.85 -8.93
N ILE A 62 9.18 13.61 -8.48
CA ILE A 62 10.47 13.02 -8.11
C ILE A 62 10.69 11.75 -8.93
N LEU A 63 11.85 11.65 -9.56
CA LEU A 63 12.32 10.44 -10.19
C LEU A 63 13.48 9.87 -9.39
N LEU A 64 13.33 8.61 -9.00
CA LEU A 64 14.26 7.89 -8.15
C LEU A 64 14.81 6.64 -8.86
N TYR A 65 16.13 6.50 -8.86
CA TYR A 65 16.81 5.27 -9.26
C TYR A 65 17.47 4.63 -8.05
N LEU A 66 17.05 3.41 -7.70
CA LEU A 66 17.49 2.67 -6.53
C LEU A 66 18.22 1.37 -6.91
N GLU A 67 19.26 1.08 -6.16
CA GLU A 67 19.99 -0.17 -6.14
C GLU A 67 19.84 -0.87 -4.78
N HIS A 68 19.84 -0.11 -3.67
CA HIS A 68 19.68 -0.62 -2.30
C HIS A 68 19.05 0.44 -1.37
N LEU A 69 18.70 0.03 -0.14
CA LEU A 69 18.31 0.92 0.96
C LEU A 69 19.20 0.62 2.17
N SER A 70 19.58 1.66 2.90
CA SER A 70 20.24 1.51 4.21
C SER A 70 19.22 1.24 5.31
N ASP A 71 18.08 1.94 5.28
CA ASP A 71 16.98 1.80 6.24
C ASP A 71 15.62 1.80 5.51
N ALA A 72 14.96 0.64 5.51
CA ALA A 72 13.68 0.49 4.82
C ALA A 72 12.54 1.25 5.48
N ARG A 73 12.53 1.38 6.82
CA ARG A 73 11.46 2.07 7.56
C ARG A 73 11.55 3.57 7.31
N ARG A 74 12.75 4.16 7.39
CA ARG A 74 12.95 5.59 7.09
C ARG A 74 12.62 5.91 5.64
N PHE A 75 13.02 5.05 4.70
CA PHE A 75 12.64 5.18 3.29
C PHE A 75 11.12 5.14 3.09
N VAL A 76 10.42 4.12 3.60
CA VAL A 76 8.97 4.00 3.42
C VAL A 76 8.24 5.18 4.08
N SER A 77 8.69 5.62 5.26
CA SER A 77 8.16 6.80 5.94
C SER A 77 8.34 8.09 5.11
N ALA A 78 9.57 8.40 4.68
CA ALA A 78 9.86 9.58 3.87
C ALA A 78 9.12 9.55 2.53
N ALA A 79 9.10 8.39 1.87
CA ALA A 79 8.42 8.19 0.60
C ALA A 79 6.91 8.34 0.73
N ARG A 80 6.29 7.84 1.80
CA ARG A 80 4.85 8.05 2.10
C ARG A 80 4.55 9.53 2.28
N SER A 81 5.36 10.24 3.06
CA SER A 81 5.24 11.68 3.30
C SER A 81 5.30 12.48 1.99
N ALA A 82 6.33 12.22 1.17
CA ALA A 82 6.53 12.89 -0.10
C ALA A 82 5.44 12.54 -1.13
N SER A 83 5.02 11.27 -1.20
CA SER A 83 4.06 10.76 -2.19
C SER A 83 2.63 11.29 -2.02
N ARG A 84 2.29 11.88 -0.85
CA ARG A 84 0.97 12.53 -0.65
C ARG A 84 0.78 13.73 -1.57
N ASN A 85 1.85 14.46 -1.83
CA ASN A 85 1.79 15.74 -2.55
C ASN A 85 2.54 15.72 -3.87
N LYS A 86 3.47 14.77 -4.07
CA LYS A 86 4.36 14.73 -5.23
C LYS A 86 4.39 13.33 -5.81
N PRO A 87 4.11 13.15 -7.10
CA PRO A 87 4.30 11.87 -7.74
C PRO A 87 5.78 11.45 -7.69
N ILE A 88 6.01 10.21 -7.26
CA ILE A 88 7.35 9.62 -7.21
C ILE A 88 7.38 8.39 -8.12
N LEU A 89 8.29 8.41 -9.08
CA LEU A 89 8.59 7.27 -9.94
C LEU A 89 9.87 6.61 -9.48
N VAL A 90 9.90 5.28 -9.48
CA VAL A 90 11.04 4.48 -9.05
C VAL A 90 11.47 3.51 -10.14
N ILE A 91 12.76 3.50 -10.45
CA ILE A 91 13.42 2.38 -11.12
C ILE A 91 14.27 1.65 -10.09
N LYS A 92 14.00 0.35 -9.92
CA LYS A 92 14.84 -0.55 -9.12
C LYS A 92 15.64 -1.49 -10.02
N SER A 93 16.96 -1.46 -9.86
CA SER A 93 17.89 -2.44 -10.45
C SER A 93 18.16 -3.61 -9.46
N GLY A 94 18.98 -4.60 -9.82
CA GLY A 94 19.31 -5.70 -8.88
C GLY A 94 18.14 -6.66 -8.58
N ARG A 95 17.28 -6.94 -9.58
CA ARG A 95 16.10 -7.81 -9.40
C ARG A 95 16.43 -9.29 -9.36
N SER A 96 17.44 -9.70 -10.14
CA SER A 96 17.87 -11.09 -10.21
C SER A 96 19.07 -11.34 -9.28
N PRO A 97 19.26 -12.57 -8.78
CA PRO A 97 20.42 -12.91 -7.95
C PRO A 97 21.76 -12.58 -8.63
N ALA A 98 21.85 -12.75 -9.96
CA ALA A 98 23.04 -12.40 -10.71
C ALA A 98 23.29 -10.88 -10.75
N ALA A 99 22.24 -10.07 -10.87
CA ALA A 99 22.35 -8.61 -10.82
C ALA A 99 22.70 -8.11 -9.41
N GLN A 100 22.11 -8.69 -8.36
CA GLN A 100 22.45 -8.39 -6.96
C GLN A 100 23.92 -8.67 -6.68
N LYS A 101 24.43 -9.83 -7.15
CA LYS A 101 25.85 -10.19 -7.02
C LYS A 101 26.78 -9.22 -7.76
N LEU A 102 26.40 -8.75 -8.95
CA LEU A 102 27.17 -7.78 -9.73
C LEU A 102 27.24 -6.41 -9.03
N LEU A 103 26.13 -5.99 -8.43
CA LEU A 103 26.01 -4.72 -7.72
C LEU A 103 26.54 -4.79 -6.27
N HIS A 104 26.93 -5.98 -5.80
CA HIS A 104 27.38 -6.22 -4.42
C HIS A 104 26.36 -5.78 -3.35
N VAL A 105 25.07 -5.92 -3.66
CA VAL A 105 23.96 -5.55 -2.75
C VAL A 105 23.13 -6.77 -2.39
N ASN A 106 22.73 -6.88 -1.12
CA ASN A 106 21.68 -7.80 -0.71
C ASN A 106 20.37 -7.01 -0.65
N SER A 107 19.55 -7.11 -1.70
CA SER A 107 18.32 -6.34 -1.82
C SER A 107 17.08 -7.04 -1.26
N GLY A 108 17.19 -8.24 -0.68
CA GLY A 108 15.99 -9.03 -0.37
C GLY A 108 15.23 -9.44 -1.63
N MET A 109 13.95 -9.80 -1.46
CA MET A 109 13.10 -10.28 -2.55
C MET A 109 12.52 -9.15 -3.40
N ASP A 110 12.54 -9.29 -4.73
CA ASP A 110 11.98 -8.27 -5.62
C ASP A 110 10.47 -8.00 -5.42
N PRO A 111 9.62 -9.01 -5.14
CA PRO A 111 8.22 -8.77 -4.75
C PRO A 111 8.05 -7.99 -3.43
N ALA A 112 9.04 -8.01 -2.53
CA ALA A 112 9.02 -7.21 -1.30
C ALA A 112 9.18 -5.72 -1.63
N TRP A 113 10.07 -5.39 -2.57
CA TRP A 113 10.19 -4.03 -3.11
C TRP A 113 8.90 -3.57 -3.78
N ASP A 114 8.26 -4.43 -4.57
CA ASP A 114 6.96 -4.10 -5.17
C ASP A 114 5.92 -3.77 -4.10
N ALA A 115 5.82 -4.59 -3.06
CA ALA A 115 4.91 -4.35 -1.94
C ALA A 115 5.24 -3.03 -1.21
N ALA A 116 6.51 -2.74 -0.94
CA ALA A 116 6.95 -1.51 -0.28
C ALA A 116 6.66 -0.25 -1.10
N ILE A 117 7.01 -0.25 -2.39
CA ILE A 117 6.76 0.85 -3.32
C ILE A 117 5.26 1.12 -3.43
N GLN A 118 4.45 0.06 -3.60
CA GLN A 118 2.99 0.19 -3.68
C GLN A 118 2.41 0.75 -2.38
N ARG A 119 2.84 0.23 -1.23
CA ARG A 119 2.41 0.71 0.10
C ARG A 119 2.81 2.14 0.38
N ALA A 120 3.92 2.59 -0.17
CA ALA A 120 4.39 3.95 0.00
C ALA A 120 3.79 4.95 -1.01
N GLY A 121 2.98 4.47 -1.96
CA GLY A 121 2.27 5.33 -2.93
C GLY A 121 3.08 5.72 -4.16
N LEU A 122 4.23 5.08 -4.36
CA LEU A 122 5.16 5.32 -5.47
C LEU A 122 4.75 4.49 -6.69
N LEU A 123 5.21 4.90 -7.88
CA LEU A 123 5.05 4.13 -9.11
C LEU A 123 6.38 3.48 -9.51
N ARG A 124 6.44 2.15 -9.55
CA ARG A 124 7.58 1.42 -10.12
C ARG A 124 7.44 1.33 -11.64
N VAL A 125 8.52 1.65 -12.36
CA VAL A 125 8.63 1.42 -13.81
C VAL A 125 9.70 0.38 -14.09
N GLN A 126 9.51 -0.42 -15.14
CA GLN A 126 10.32 -1.62 -15.34
C GLN A 126 11.63 -1.34 -16.05
N ASP A 127 11.69 -0.32 -16.90
CA ASP A 127 12.87 0.04 -17.66
C ASP A 127 12.94 1.56 -17.92
N THR A 128 14.02 1.99 -18.55
CA THR A 128 14.24 3.40 -18.87
C THR A 128 13.25 3.93 -19.91
N HIS A 129 12.73 3.10 -20.82
CA HIS A 129 11.77 3.53 -21.83
C HIS A 129 10.39 3.81 -21.22
N GLU A 130 9.93 2.90 -20.35
CA GLU A 130 8.73 3.08 -19.53
C GLU A 130 8.86 4.31 -18.64
N LEU A 131 10.04 4.52 -18.05
CA LEU A 131 10.31 5.69 -17.23
C LEU A 131 10.00 6.98 -17.98
N PHE A 132 10.54 7.13 -19.19
CA PHE A 132 10.40 8.37 -19.93
C PHE A 132 8.94 8.66 -20.29
N SER A 133 8.21 7.63 -20.69
CA SER A 133 6.77 7.72 -20.94
C SER A 133 6.02 8.11 -19.66
N ALA A 134 6.36 7.50 -18.53
CA ALA A 134 5.75 7.78 -17.24
C ALA A 134 6.03 9.22 -16.77
N VAL A 135 7.26 9.73 -16.94
CA VAL A 135 7.63 11.12 -16.59
C VAL A 135 6.84 12.13 -17.44
N GLU A 136 6.73 11.90 -18.75
CA GLU A 136 5.96 12.76 -19.66
C GLU A 136 4.48 12.78 -19.25
N THR A 137 3.94 11.62 -18.87
CA THR A 137 2.59 11.49 -18.34
C THR A 137 2.43 12.26 -17.04
N LEU A 138 3.26 11.96 -16.03
CA LEU A 138 3.13 12.46 -14.65
C LEU A 138 3.41 13.95 -14.53
N SER A 139 4.29 14.51 -15.36
CA SER A 139 4.58 15.94 -15.39
C SER A 139 3.40 16.80 -15.88
N HIS A 140 2.53 16.21 -16.71
CA HIS A 140 1.37 16.88 -17.30
C HIS A 140 0.04 16.24 -16.85
N MET A 141 0.10 15.35 -15.85
CA MET A 141 -1.01 14.51 -15.47
C MET A 141 -2.11 15.30 -14.77
N ARG A 142 -3.35 15.05 -15.18
CA ARG A 142 -4.52 15.36 -14.37
C ARG A 142 -4.91 14.11 -13.58
N PRO A 143 -5.37 14.25 -12.33
CA PRO A 143 -5.81 13.10 -11.54
C PRO A 143 -6.93 12.34 -12.25
N LEU A 144 -6.75 11.03 -12.44
CA LEU A 144 -7.80 10.16 -12.96
C LEU A 144 -8.96 10.08 -11.96
N ARG A 145 -10.20 10.15 -12.47
CA ARG A 145 -11.41 9.92 -11.65
C ARG A 145 -11.71 8.43 -11.47
N GLY A 146 -11.25 7.59 -12.39
CA GLY A 146 -11.40 6.15 -12.33
C GLY A 146 -10.40 5.43 -13.25
N GLU A 147 -10.82 4.34 -13.87
CA GLU A 147 -9.94 3.40 -14.60
C GLU A 147 -10.50 3.02 -15.98
N LYS A 148 -11.64 3.58 -16.41
CA LYS A 148 -12.31 3.25 -17.67
C LYS A 148 -11.78 4.13 -18.81
N LEU A 149 -11.23 3.49 -19.84
CA LEU A 149 -10.69 4.15 -21.02
C LEU A 149 -11.69 4.16 -22.18
N MET A 150 -11.92 5.32 -22.78
CA MET A 150 -12.57 5.46 -24.09
C MET A 150 -11.50 5.67 -25.17
N ILE A 151 -11.57 4.94 -26.28
CA ILE A 151 -10.60 5.04 -27.38
C ILE A 151 -11.32 5.57 -28.62
N VAL A 152 -10.74 6.57 -29.29
CA VAL A 152 -11.17 7.08 -30.60
C VAL A 152 -10.00 6.96 -31.56
N SER A 153 -10.22 6.38 -32.74
CA SER A 153 -9.15 6.13 -33.74
C SER A 153 -9.67 6.39 -35.15
N ASN A 154 -8.82 6.82 -36.09
CA ASN A 154 -9.11 6.83 -37.53
C ASN A 154 -8.62 5.56 -38.24
N GLY A 155 -8.50 4.46 -37.51
CA GLY A 155 -8.08 3.19 -38.06
C GLY A 155 -8.22 2.05 -37.05
N ALA A 156 -8.78 0.94 -37.53
CA ALA A 156 -9.01 -0.26 -36.75
C ALA A 156 -7.72 -0.89 -36.20
N ALA A 157 -6.65 -0.96 -37.00
CA ALA A 157 -5.42 -1.65 -36.60
C ALA A 157 -4.68 -0.98 -35.41
N PRO A 158 -4.45 0.36 -35.40
CA PRO A 158 -3.95 1.05 -34.22
C PRO A 158 -4.82 0.89 -32.97
N ALA A 159 -6.15 0.89 -33.14
CA ALA A 159 -7.08 0.67 -32.05
C ALA A 159 -6.99 -0.77 -31.51
N ALA A 160 -6.82 -1.77 -32.37
CA ALA A 160 -6.62 -3.16 -31.98
C ALA A 160 -5.31 -3.35 -31.19
N LEU A 161 -4.21 -2.72 -31.61
CA LEU A 161 -2.95 -2.73 -30.85
C LEU A 161 -3.11 -2.11 -29.44
N ALA A 162 -3.87 -1.01 -29.33
CA ALA A 162 -4.21 -0.44 -28.04
C ALA A 162 -5.03 -1.40 -27.17
N LEU A 163 -5.97 -2.14 -27.77
CA LEU A 163 -6.79 -3.13 -27.06
C LEU A 163 -5.97 -4.33 -26.57
N ASP A 164 -5.06 -4.85 -27.39
CA ASP A 164 -4.20 -5.98 -27.03
C ASP A 164 -3.33 -5.62 -25.82
N GLU A 165 -2.70 -4.43 -25.84
CA GLU A 165 -1.89 -3.93 -24.71
C GLU A 165 -2.75 -3.68 -23.47
N LEU A 166 -3.96 -3.13 -23.64
CA LEU A 166 -4.88 -2.87 -22.52
C LEU A 166 -5.33 -4.18 -21.87
N TRP A 167 -5.57 -5.22 -22.67
CA TRP A 167 -5.92 -6.56 -22.19
C TRP A 167 -4.76 -7.21 -21.43
N LEU A 168 -3.53 -7.15 -21.97
CA LEU A 168 -2.31 -7.68 -21.35
C LEU A 168 -2.09 -7.10 -19.96
N ARG A 169 -2.34 -5.79 -19.79
CA ARG A 169 -2.19 -5.06 -18.52
C ARG A 169 -3.43 -5.07 -17.62
N ASN A 170 -4.46 -5.86 -17.96
CA ASN A 170 -5.74 -5.94 -17.23
C ASN A 170 -6.43 -4.57 -17.03
N GLY A 171 -6.36 -3.71 -18.05
CA GLY A 171 -7.08 -2.44 -18.11
C GLY A 171 -8.58 -2.61 -18.37
N LYS A 172 -9.33 -1.51 -18.29
CA LYS A 172 -10.80 -1.52 -18.44
C LYS A 172 -11.25 -0.54 -19.50
N LEU A 173 -12.09 -0.99 -20.41
CA LEU A 173 -12.79 -0.12 -21.35
C LEU A 173 -14.01 0.53 -20.70
N ALA A 174 -14.33 1.73 -21.14
CA ALA A 174 -15.59 2.39 -20.86
C ALA A 174 -16.74 1.72 -21.62
N SER A 175 -17.93 1.71 -21.01
CA SER A 175 -19.18 1.30 -21.64
C SER A 175 -20.02 2.55 -21.85
N LEU A 176 -20.39 2.84 -23.11
CA LEU A 176 -21.18 4.01 -23.45
C LEU A 176 -22.63 3.82 -23.00
N SER A 177 -23.23 4.87 -22.45
CA SER A 177 -24.68 4.93 -22.22
C SER A 177 -25.44 5.08 -23.53
N ASP A 178 -26.72 4.68 -23.53
CA ASP A 178 -27.59 4.81 -24.70
C ASP A 178 -27.68 6.27 -25.18
N GLU A 179 -27.71 7.23 -24.23
CA GLU A 179 -27.73 8.67 -24.52
C GLU A 179 -26.48 9.13 -25.28
N THR A 180 -25.28 8.80 -24.78
CA THR A 180 -24.03 9.14 -25.48
C THR A 180 -23.98 8.46 -26.85
N GLY A 181 -24.43 7.20 -26.92
CA GLY A 181 -24.49 6.43 -28.16
C GLY A 181 -25.36 7.10 -29.23
N ASP A 182 -26.54 7.58 -28.85
CA ASP A 182 -27.47 8.26 -29.77
C ASP A 182 -26.94 9.61 -30.23
N ARG A 183 -26.31 10.39 -29.35
CA ARG A 183 -25.67 11.66 -29.73
C ARG A 183 -24.52 11.44 -30.71
N LEU A 184 -23.73 10.38 -30.53
CA LEU A 184 -22.67 10.02 -31.47
C LEU A 184 -23.24 9.58 -32.83
N ARG A 185 -24.30 8.76 -32.84
CA ARG A 185 -25.01 8.35 -34.08
C ARG A 185 -25.57 9.53 -34.87
N GLN A 186 -26.01 10.58 -34.20
CA GLN A 186 -26.51 11.80 -34.86
C GLN A 186 -25.38 12.69 -35.40
N ALA A 187 -24.24 12.73 -34.71
CA ALA A 187 -23.12 13.58 -35.06
C ALA A 187 -22.20 12.98 -36.13
N LEU A 188 -22.11 11.66 -36.22
CA LEU A 188 -21.19 10.94 -37.10
C LEU A 188 -21.91 10.27 -38.28
N PRO A 189 -21.22 10.02 -39.41
CA PRO A 189 -21.78 9.25 -40.53
C PRO A 189 -22.29 7.87 -40.09
N GLY A 190 -23.42 7.43 -40.65
CA GLY A 190 -24.01 6.12 -40.33
C GLY A 190 -23.19 4.90 -40.76
N SER A 191 -22.05 5.09 -41.43
CA SER A 191 -21.07 4.04 -41.70
C SER A 191 -20.20 3.71 -40.48
N ILE A 192 -20.12 4.60 -39.47
CA ILE A 192 -19.32 4.41 -38.27
C ILE A 192 -20.13 3.62 -37.24
N ASP A 193 -19.54 2.54 -36.73
CA ASP A 193 -20.13 1.78 -35.63
C ASP A 193 -19.82 2.47 -34.29
N ILE A 194 -20.85 2.66 -33.47
CA ILE A 194 -20.73 3.35 -32.18
C ILE A 194 -20.42 2.33 -31.10
N ALA A 195 -19.13 2.09 -30.91
CA ALA A 195 -18.57 1.17 -29.92
C ALA A 195 -17.38 1.82 -29.19
N ASN A 196 -16.74 1.04 -28.31
CA ASN A 196 -15.45 1.38 -27.72
C ASN A 196 -14.48 0.24 -28.03
N PRO A 197 -13.47 0.43 -28.89
CA PRO A 197 -13.06 1.71 -29.52
C PRO A 197 -14.05 2.28 -30.54
N LEU A 198 -14.09 3.61 -30.64
CA LEU A 198 -14.79 4.33 -31.70
C LEU A 198 -13.86 4.48 -32.91
N ASP A 199 -14.06 3.64 -33.92
CA ASP A 199 -13.29 3.67 -35.18
C ASP A 199 -13.94 4.61 -36.21
N LEU A 200 -13.36 5.79 -36.37
CA LEU A 200 -13.76 6.81 -37.33
C LEU A 200 -13.43 6.45 -38.78
N ARG A 201 -12.70 5.35 -39.01
CA ARG A 201 -12.24 4.87 -40.32
C ARG A 201 -11.19 5.78 -40.99
N ASP A 202 -10.66 5.33 -42.11
CA ASP A 202 -9.51 5.92 -42.81
C ASP A 202 -9.83 7.24 -43.53
N ASP A 203 -11.09 7.44 -43.92
CA ASP A 203 -11.63 8.67 -44.50
C ASP A 203 -12.04 9.73 -43.46
N ALA A 204 -11.73 9.50 -42.18
CA ALA A 204 -12.00 10.45 -41.11
C ALA A 204 -11.34 11.82 -41.37
N SER A 205 -12.13 12.88 -41.36
CA SER A 205 -11.65 14.27 -41.40
C SER A 205 -11.40 14.81 -39.98
N SER A 206 -10.70 15.93 -39.88
CA SER A 206 -10.53 16.64 -38.60
C SER A 206 -11.88 17.03 -37.97
N GLU A 207 -12.92 17.28 -38.78
CA GLU A 207 -14.27 17.57 -38.31
C GLU A 207 -14.91 16.35 -37.61
N HIS A 208 -14.68 15.13 -38.10
CA HIS A 208 -15.18 13.91 -37.44
C HIS A 208 -14.58 13.74 -36.04
N TYR A 209 -13.28 13.99 -35.89
CA TYR A 209 -12.63 14.01 -34.57
C TYR A 209 -13.24 15.04 -33.63
N LEU A 210 -13.50 16.26 -34.10
CA LEU A 210 -14.12 17.32 -33.29
C LEU A 210 -15.55 16.97 -32.85
N LYS A 211 -16.37 16.41 -33.76
CA LYS A 211 -17.73 16.00 -33.45
C LYS A 211 -17.76 14.89 -32.39
N ALA A 212 -16.92 13.87 -32.56
CA ALA A 212 -16.76 12.81 -31.57
C ALA A 212 -16.28 13.36 -30.22
N LEU A 213 -15.23 14.19 -30.24
CA LEU A 213 -14.65 14.79 -29.03
C LEU A 213 -15.69 15.61 -28.25
N ASN A 214 -16.45 16.49 -28.91
CA ASN A 214 -17.42 17.34 -28.23
C ASN A 214 -18.53 16.52 -27.55
N VAL A 215 -19.06 15.48 -28.22
CA VAL A 215 -20.06 14.59 -27.60
C VAL A 215 -19.46 13.84 -26.41
N LEU A 216 -18.23 13.33 -26.55
CA LEU A 216 -17.57 12.59 -25.48
C LEU A 216 -17.23 13.50 -24.29
N LEU A 217 -16.78 14.73 -24.50
CA LEU A 217 -16.48 15.68 -23.42
C LEU A 217 -17.71 16.02 -22.56
N ASP A 218 -18.92 15.91 -23.11
CA ASP A 218 -20.17 16.05 -22.36
C ASP A 218 -20.55 14.79 -21.57
N SER A 219 -20.02 13.61 -21.93
CA SER A 219 -20.34 12.33 -21.32
C SER A 219 -19.61 12.08 -20.00
N GLN A 220 -20.22 11.30 -19.10
CA GLN A 220 -19.60 10.83 -17.84
C GLN A 220 -19.30 9.32 -17.87
N ASP A 221 -19.40 8.68 -19.04
CA ASP A 221 -19.31 7.22 -19.20
C ASP A 221 -17.87 6.66 -19.06
N TYR A 222 -16.87 7.54 -19.13
CA TYR A 222 -15.44 7.20 -19.13
C TYR A 222 -14.63 8.08 -18.17
N ASP A 223 -13.46 7.58 -17.78
CA ASP A 223 -12.52 8.26 -16.87
C ASP A 223 -11.35 8.93 -17.60
N ALA A 224 -10.94 8.36 -18.73
CA ALA A 224 -9.92 8.91 -19.64
C ALA A 224 -10.30 8.69 -21.10
N LEU A 225 -9.87 9.62 -21.96
CA LEU A 225 -10.06 9.55 -23.42
C LEU A 225 -8.70 9.42 -24.11
N LEU A 226 -8.54 8.38 -24.92
CA LEU A 226 -7.40 8.20 -25.81
C LEU A 226 -7.83 8.53 -27.24
N VAL A 227 -7.17 9.51 -27.85
CA VAL A 227 -7.34 9.84 -29.27
C VAL A 227 -6.12 9.32 -30.04
N ILE A 228 -6.34 8.39 -30.96
CA ILE A 228 -5.35 7.81 -31.84
C ILE A 228 -5.51 8.41 -33.23
N HIS A 229 -4.39 8.82 -33.82
CA HIS A 229 -4.32 9.33 -35.20
C HIS A 229 -3.21 8.61 -35.96
N SER A 230 -3.60 7.98 -37.06
CA SER A 230 -2.69 7.50 -38.09
C SER A 230 -2.57 8.52 -39.23
N PRO A 231 -1.37 8.68 -39.83
CA PRO A 231 -1.16 9.61 -40.93
C PRO A 231 -2.21 9.44 -42.03
N SER A 232 -2.96 10.50 -42.30
CA SER A 232 -4.03 10.51 -43.28
C SER A 232 -4.00 11.83 -44.06
N ALA A 233 -4.35 11.75 -45.35
CA ALA A 233 -4.56 12.94 -46.19
C ALA A 233 -5.88 13.65 -45.86
N ALA A 234 -6.90 12.91 -45.41
CA ALA A 234 -8.22 13.45 -45.06
C ALA A 234 -8.21 14.19 -43.71
N ALA A 235 -7.31 13.82 -42.81
CA ALA A 235 -7.06 14.49 -41.54
C ALA A 235 -5.55 14.74 -41.37
N PRO A 236 -5.02 15.87 -41.90
CA PRO A 236 -3.64 16.27 -41.68
C PRO A 236 -3.34 16.35 -40.17
N GLY A 237 -2.24 15.72 -39.74
CA GLY A 237 -1.95 15.51 -38.32
C GLY A 237 -1.83 16.81 -37.52
N THR A 238 -1.13 17.81 -38.06
CA THR A 238 -0.92 19.12 -37.41
C THR A 238 -2.22 19.93 -37.30
N GLU A 239 -3.01 19.99 -38.37
CA GLU A 239 -4.29 20.70 -38.37
C GLU A 239 -5.28 20.06 -37.40
N SER A 240 -5.34 18.73 -37.39
CA SER A 240 -6.17 17.96 -36.46
C SER A 240 -5.75 18.20 -35.00
N ALA A 241 -4.44 18.26 -34.73
CA ALA A 241 -3.93 18.54 -33.39
C ALA A 241 -4.31 19.95 -32.91
N LEU A 242 -4.12 20.98 -33.74
CA LEU A 242 -4.53 22.36 -33.40
C LEU A 242 -6.02 22.46 -33.10
N ALA A 243 -6.85 21.83 -33.94
CA ALA A 243 -8.29 21.82 -33.76
C ALA A 243 -8.72 21.14 -32.44
N LEU A 244 -8.12 19.99 -32.12
CA LEU A 244 -8.39 19.28 -30.87
C LEU A 244 -7.93 20.08 -29.64
N ILE A 245 -6.76 20.73 -29.71
CA ILE A 245 -6.24 21.58 -28.63
C ILE A 245 -7.20 22.76 -28.38
N ASP A 246 -7.68 23.42 -29.43
CA ASP A 246 -8.60 24.55 -29.32
C ASP A 246 -9.96 24.11 -28.74
N ALA A 247 -10.51 23.00 -29.24
CA ALA A 247 -11.75 22.42 -28.70
C ALA A 247 -11.63 22.09 -27.22
N LEU A 248 -10.52 21.47 -26.79
CA LEU A 248 -10.29 21.15 -25.38
C LEU A 248 -10.13 22.40 -24.50
N LYS A 249 -9.53 23.47 -25.01
CA LYS A 249 -9.39 24.74 -24.27
C LYS A 249 -10.73 25.45 -24.10
N ASN A 250 -11.57 25.43 -25.14
CA ASN A 250 -12.84 26.14 -25.15
C ASN A 250 -13.99 25.37 -24.48
N HIS A 251 -13.87 24.05 -24.33
CA HIS A 251 -14.91 23.24 -23.71
C HIS A 251 -14.92 23.39 -22.16
N PRO A 252 -16.08 23.60 -21.52
CA PRO A 252 -16.18 23.75 -20.06
C PRO A 252 -15.59 22.57 -19.27
N ARG A 253 -15.76 21.35 -19.81
CA ARG A 253 -15.21 20.11 -19.24
C ARG A 253 -13.80 19.77 -19.70
N GLY A 254 -13.26 20.47 -20.70
CA GLY A 254 -11.97 20.16 -21.29
C GLY A 254 -10.81 20.26 -20.29
N LYS A 255 -10.94 21.05 -19.21
CA LYS A 255 -9.98 21.12 -18.09
C LYS A 255 -10.07 19.98 -17.06
N TYR A 256 -11.18 19.22 -17.03
CA TYR A 256 -11.44 18.19 -16.02
C TYR A 256 -11.28 16.76 -16.53
N VAL A 257 -11.29 16.57 -17.85
CA VAL A 257 -11.11 15.26 -18.49
C VAL A 257 -9.62 15.01 -18.74
N THR A 258 -9.18 13.77 -18.51
CA THR A 258 -7.85 13.32 -18.89
C THR A 258 -7.89 12.86 -20.34
N VAL A 259 -7.13 13.54 -21.21
CA VAL A 259 -7.02 13.21 -22.62
C VAL A 259 -5.58 12.84 -22.94
N LEU A 260 -5.40 11.65 -23.53
CA LEU A 260 -4.13 11.13 -24.01
C LEU A 260 -4.16 11.12 -25.53
N THR A 261 -3.06 11.50 -26.16
CA THR A 261 -2.98 11.54 -27.63
C THR A 261 -1.92 10.57 -28.13
N ASN A 262 -2.26 9.80 -29.16
CA ASN A 262 -1.33 8.94 -29.87
C ASN A 262 -1.30 9.32 -31.34
N TRP A 263 -0.27 10.05 -31.76
CA TRP A 263 -0.08 10.46 -33.15
C TRP A 263 1.00 9.58 -33.77
N CYS A 264 0.59 8.59 -34.55
CA CYS A 264 1.45 7.61 -35.19
C CYS A 264 2.30 8.23 -36.30
N GLY A 265 3.46 7.64 -36.58
CA GLY A 265 4.40 8.07 -37.61
C GLY A 265 5.46 9.05 -37.10
N GLU A 266 6.68 8.94 -37.61
CA GLU A 266 7.81 9.74 -37.09
C GLU A 266 7.91 11.12 -37.74
N TYR A 267 7.79 11.20 -39.07
CA TYR A 267 8.00 12.44 -39.80
C TYR A 267 6.78 13.39 -39.77
N SER A 268 5.62 12.95 -40.30
CA SER A 268 4.43 13.79 -40.46
C SER A 268 3.79 14.25 -39.15
N SER A 269 4.05 13.53 -38.07
CA SER A 269 3.36 13.70 -36.79
C SER A 269 4.24 14.35 -35.72
N GLN A 270 5.49 14.69 -36.04
CA GLN A 270 6.43 15.32 -35.12
C GLN A 270 5.90 16.67 -34.61
N GLU A 271 5.44 17.53 -35.53
CA GLU A 271 4.93 18.85 -35.18
C GLU A 271 3.64 18.76 -34.36
N ALA A 272 2.71 17.87 -34.72
CA ALA A 272 1.50 17.63 -33.94
C ALA A 272 1.81 17.23 -32.49
N ARG A 273 2.77 16.33 -32.27
CA ARG A 273 3.20 15.95 -30.92
C ARG A 273 3.84 17.11 -30.15
N ARG A 274 4.65 17.93 -30.82
CA ARG A 274 5.20 19.15 -30.20
C ARG A 274 4.08 20.08 -29.74
N LEU A 275 3.08 20.32 -30.59
CA LEU A 275 1.93 21.18 -30.26
C LEU A 275 1.12 20.65 -29.06
N PHE A 276 0.89 19.35 -28.96
CA PHE A 276 0.26 18.75 -27.77
C PHE A 276 1.09 18.96 -26.50
N SER A 277 2.41 18.74 -26.59
CA SER A 277 3.33 18.94 -25.47
C SER A 277 3.33 20.39 -25.00
N ASP A 278 3.43 21.35 -25.93
CA ASP A 278 3.37 22.79 -25.65
C ASP A 278 2.02 23.21 -25.05
N ALA A 279 0.94 22.49 -25.37
CA ALA A 279 -0.39 22.67 -24.79
C ALA A 279 -0.60 21.94 -23.45
N GLY A 280 0.40 21.18 -22.96
CA GLY A 280 0.32 20.39 -21.73
C GLY A 280 -0.57 19.14 -21.84
N LEU A 281 -0.71 18.56 -23.03
CA LEU A 281 -1.42 17.32 -23.29
C LEU A 281 -0.42 16.17 -23.53
N PRO A 282 -0.48 15.07 -22.74
CA PRO A 282 0.45 13.96 -22.91
C PRO A 282 0.27 13.28 -24.28
N THR A 283 1.36 13.12 -25.02
CA THR A 283 1.34 12.60 -26.37
C THR A 283 2.38 11.51 -26.63
N TYR A 284 2.02 10.50 -27.41
CA TYR A 284 2.87 9.33 -27.64
C TYR A 284 2.92 8.93 -29.12
N ARG A 285 3.92 8.11 -29.44
CA ARG A 285 4.22 7.65 -30.79
C ARG A 285 3.50 6.36 -31.16
N THR A 286 3.31 5.46 -30.20
CA THR A 286 2.73 4.13 -30.40
C THR A 286 1.49 3.92 -29.52
N PRO A 287 0.48 3.16 -29.99
CA PRO A 287 -0.67 2.80 -29.18
C PRO A 287 -0.27 2.09 -27.88
N GLU A 288 0.67 1.15 -27.95
CA GLU A 288 1.15 0.34 -26.82
C GLU A 288 1.84 1.21 -25.75
N GLY A 289 2.67 2.17 -26.19
CA GLY A 289 3.31 3.13 -25.28
C GLY A 289 2.30 4.04 -24.60
N THR A 290 1.22 4.39 -25.31
CA THR A 290 0.14 5.21 -24.75
C THR A 290 -0.68 4.46 -23.70
N ILE A 291 -0.98 3.18 -23.96
CA ILE A 291 -1.67 2.34 -23.01
C ILE A 291 -0.79 2.04 -21.80
N THR A 292 0.50 1.81 -22.00
CA THR A 292 1.48 1.68 -20.91
C THR A 292 1.44 2.92 -20.01
N ALA A 293 1.52 4.11 -20.60
CA ALA A 293 1.41 5.37 -19.89
C ALA A 293 0.08 5.53 -19.15
N PHE A 294 -1.06 5.18 -19.78
CA PHE A 294 -2.37 5.17 -19.12
C PHE A 294 -2.41 4.24 -17.91
N MET A 295 -1.87 3.03 -18.06
CA MET A 295 -1.85 2.04 -16.99
C MET A 295 -0.95 2.45 -15.83
N HIS A 296 0.15 3.16 -16.08
CA HIS A 296 0.94 3.80 -15.03
C HIS A 296 0.12 4.82 -14.22
N MET A 297 -0.77 5.58 -14.86
CA MET A 297 -1.68 6.50 -14.14
C MET A 297 -2.66 5.74 -13.25
N VAL A 298 -3.19 4.62 -13.75
CA VAL A 298 -4.11 3.75 -13.03
C VAL A 298 -3.42 3.10 -11.83
N GLU A 299 -2.21 2.58 -12.02
CA GLU A 299 -1.37 2.01 -10.98
C GLU A 299 -1.01 3.04 -9.91
N TYR A 300 -0.57 4.23 -10.33
CA TYR A 300 -0.30 5.34 -9.42
C TYR A 300 -1.55 5.67 -8.58
N ARG A 301 -2.73 5.78 -9.21
CA ARG A 301 -3.99 6.01 -8.48
C ARG A 301 -4.31 4.89 -7.49
N ARG A 302 -4.06 3.62 -7.84
CA ARG A 302 -4.26 2.48 -6.93
C ARG A 302 -3.29 2.52 -5.75
N ASN A 303 -2.01 2.85 -6.00
CA ASN A 303 -0.99 2.96 -4.96
C ASN A 303 -1.29 4.14 -4.04
N GLN A 304 -1.78 5.26 -4.58
CA GLN A 304 -2.29 6.38 -3.79
C GLN A 304 -3.48 5.99 -2.91
N LYS A 305 -4.40 5.14 -3.39
CA LYS A 305 -5.45 4.59 -2.52
C LYS A 305 -4.88 3.73 -1.40
N GLN A 306 -3.92 2.84 -1.69
CA GLN A 306 -3.27 2.02 -0.66
C GLN A 306 -2.46 2.85 0.35
N LEU A 307 -1.81 3.93 -0.09
CA LEU A 307 -1.12 4.90 0.77
C LEU A 307 -2.08 5.46 1.84
N ARG A 308 -3.32 5.77 1.42
CA ARG A 308 -4.41 6.31 2.26
C ARG A 308 -4.97 5.30 3.28
N GLU A 309 -4.78 4.00 3.07
CA GLU A 309 -5.23 2.96 4.01
C GLU A 309 -4.39 2.98 5.29
N THR A 310 -5.06 3.14 6.44
CA THR A 310 -4.42 2.89 7.75
C THR A 310 -4.70 1.47 8.21
N PRO A 311 -3.64 0.71 8.47
CA PRO A 311 -3.78 -0.59 9.09
C PRO A 311 -4.05 -0.44 10.59
N VAL A 312 -5.34 -0.47 10.95
CA VAL A 312 -5.78 -0.57 12.35
C VAL A 312 -5.71 -2.04 12.76
N LEU A 313 -5.11 -2.32 13.93
CA LEU A 313 -5.27 -3.61 14.59
C LEU A 313 -6.76 -3.77 14.91
N SER A 314 -7.47 -4.61 14.17
CA SER A 314 -8.91 -4.77 14.37
C SER A 314 -9.22 -5.28 15.78
N ASP A 315 -10.08 -4.57 16.53
CA ASP A 315 -10.58 -4.98 17.86
C ASP A 315 -11.34 -6.32 17.84
N THR A 316 -11.74 -6.78 16.65
CA THR A 316 -12.68 -7.89 16.49
C THR A 316 -12.10 -9.29 16.69
N VAL A 317 -10.81 -9.47 17.04
CA VAL A 317 -10.22 -10.83 17.14
C VAL A 317 -9.15 -11.06 18.24
N THR A 318 -9.09 -10.25 19.29
CA THR A 318 -8.02 -10.39 20.33
C THR A 318 -8.56 -10.81 21.71
N ALA A 319 -9.42 -11.82 21.76
CA ALA A 319 -10.02 -12.25 23.03
C ALA A 319 -8.99 -12.87 24.01
N ASN A 320 -7.81 -13.33 23.55
CA ASN A 320 -6.84 -14.00 24.43
C ASN A 320 -5.36 -13.87 24.02
N THR A 321 -4.89 -12.71 23.55
CA THR A 321 -3.50 -12.54 23.11
C THR A 321 -2.47 -12.82 24.21
N ALA A 322 -2.79 -12.51 25.47
CA ALA A 322 -1.93 -12.80 26.62
C ALA A 322 -1.61 -14.31 26.79
N GLU A 323 -2.57 -15.20 26.46
CA GLU A 323 -2.34 -16.64 26.46
C GLU A 323 -1.33 -17.02 25.37
N ALA A 324 -1.46 -16.46 24.16
CA ALA A 324 -0.53 -16.70 23.07
C ALA A 324 0.90 -16.29 23.43
N HIS A 325 1.10 -15.10 24.00
CA HIS A 325 2.39 -14.63 24.50
C HIS A 325 3.00 -15.58 25.52
N THR A 326 2.19 -16.04 26.49
CA THR A 326 2.65 -16.99 27.52
C THR A 326 3.11 -18.32 26.93
N LEU A 327 2.37 -18.85 25.95
CA LEU A 327 2.72 -20.11 25.27
C LEU A 327 4.01 -19.99 24.45
N LEU A 328 4.17 -18.89 23.72
CA LEU A 328 5.38 -18.63 22.92
C LEU A 328 6.62 -18.47 23.81
N GLN A 329 6.50 -17.68 24.89
CA GLN A 329 7.59 -17.49 25.85
C GLN A 329 7.98 -18.79 26.54
N ARG A 330 7.00 -19.62 26.90
CA ARG A 330 7.25 -20.96 27.45
C ARG A 330 8.01 -21.84 26.46
N ALA A 331 7.57 -21.90 25.20
CA ALA A 331 8.25 -22.68 24.16
C ALA A 331 9.71 -22.25 23.97
N ILE A 332 9.97 -20.94 23.94
CA ILE A 332 11.32 -20.38 23.83
C ILE A 332 12.17 -20.73 25.05
N THR A 333 11.60 -20.62 26.25
CA THR A 333 12.28 -20.96 27.52
C THR A 333 12.61 -22.46 27.59
N GLU A 334 11.76 -23.31 27.02
CA GLU A 334 11.98 -24.75 26.88
C GLU A 334 12.98 -25.10 25.74
N GLY A 335 13.49 -24.09 25.02
CA GLY A 335 14.50 -24.24 23.97
C GLY A 335 13.93 -24.63 22.59
N ALA A 336 12.63 -24.51 22.38
CA ALA A 336 12.01 -24.77 21.09
C ALA A 336 12.31 -23.64 20.10
N ASN A 337 12.78 -24.03 18.91
CA ASN A 337 12.98 -23.13 17.77
C ASN A 337 11.91 -23.28 16.69
N THR A 338 11.07 -24.32 16.81
CA THR A 338 10.00 -24.65 15.86
C THR A 338 8.85 -25.30 16.61
N LEU A 339 7.61 -24.91 16.30
CA LEU A 339 6.38 -25.53 16.79
C LEU A 339 5.59 -26.15 15.63
N ASP A 340 5.03 -27.34 15.86
CA ASP A 340 4.16 -28.00 14.90
C ASP A 340 2.68 -27.59 15.05
N THR A 341 1.82 -28.20 14.22
CA THR A 341 0.39 -27.86 14.16
C THR A 341 -0.34 -28.06 15.48
N HIS A 342 -0.02 -29.09 16.25
CA HIS A 342 -0.66 -29.32 17.55
C HIS A 342 -0.24 -28.26 18.56
N GLU A 343 1.06 -27.97 18.63
CA GLU A 343 1.64 -27.03 19.58
C GLU A 343 1.21 -25.58 19.30
N VAL A 344 1.10 -25.19 18.02
CA VAL A 344 0.72 -23.82 17.62
C VAL A 344 -0.79 -23.60 17.60
N SER A 345 -1.61 -24.65 17.60
CA SER A 345 -3.08 -24.53 17.51
C SER A 345 -3.71 -23.60 18.55
N PRO A 346 -3.32 -23.61 19.84
CA PRO A 346 -3.86 -22.68 20.83
C PRO A 346 -3.47 -21.22 20.53
N VAL A 347 -2.23 -20.99 20.07
CA VAL A 347 -1.75 -19.66 19.66
C VAL A 347 -2.58 -19.13 18.48
N LEU A 348 -2.77 -19.93 17.44
CA LEU A 348 -3.59 -19.54 16.29
C LEU A 348 -5.04 -19.24 16.65
N ARG A 349 -5.62 -20.05 17.56
CA ARG A 349 -6.98 -19.85 18.05
C ARG A 349 -7.15 -18.53 18.80
N ALA A 350 -6.13 -18.07 19.53
CA ALA A 350 -6.15 -16.78 20.21
C ALA A 350 -6.30 -15.59 19.25
N TYR A 351 -5.92 -15.77 17.98
CA TYR A 351 -6.08 -14.80 16.88
C TYR A 351 -7.20 -15.17 15.91
N GLY A 352 -8.07 -16.13 16.25
CA GLY A 352 -9.22 -16.53 15.45
C GLY A 352 -8.89 -17.35 14.19
N ILE A 353 -7.68 -17.91 14.10
CA ILE A 353 -7.27 -18.80 13.01
C ILE A 353 -7.60 -20.25 13.39
N HIS A 354 -8.35 -20.93 12.53
CA HIS A 354 -8.87 -22.27 12.82
C HIS A 354 -7.96 -23.37 12.26
N THR A 355 -7.59 -24.32 13.12
CA THR A 355 -6.94 -25.58 12.75
C THR A 355 -7.89 -26.76 12.98
N LEU A 356 -7.62 -27.89 12.33
CA LEU A 356 -8.26 -29.13 12.72
C LEU A 356 -7.69 -29.63 14.06
N PRO A 357 -8.53 -30.22 14.92
CA PRO A 357 -8.05 -31.01 16.04
C PRO A 357 -6.97 -32.00 15.58
N THR A 358 -5.82 -31.91 16.24
CA THR A 358 -4.61 -32.64 15.88
C THR A 358 -4.09 -33.29 17.14
N TRP A 359 -3.71 -34.56 17.06
CA TRP A 359 -3.20 -35.30 18.21
C TRP A 359 -1.85 -35.90 17.88
N ILE A 360 -1.02 -36.09 18.89
CA ILE A 360 0.30 -36.71 18.77
C ILE A 360 0.18 -38.18 19.14
N ALA A 361 0.73 -39.06 18.30
CA ALA A 361 0.91 -40.47 18.57
C ALA A 361 2.41 -40.80 18.53
N ALA A 362 2.95 -41.45 19.55
CA ALA A 362 4.34 -41.88 19.61
C ALA A 362 4.62 -43.07 18.68
N ASP A 363 3.64 -43.97 18.51
CA ASP A 363 3.77 -45.19 17.72
C ASP A 363 2.47 -45.54 16.95
N SER A 364 2.50 -46.66 16.21
CA SER A 364 1.38 -47.11 15.40
C SER A 364 0.19 -47.59 16.22
N ALA A 365 0.39 -48.13 17.43
CA ALA A 365 -0.69 -48.57 18.31
C ALA A 365 -1.45 -47.38 18.89
N GLU A 366 -0.74 -46.37 19.36
CA GLU A 366 -1.33 -45.11 19.82
C GLU A 366 -2.04 -44.37 18.68
N ALA A 367 -1.47 -44.37 17.47
CA ALA A 367 -2.10 -43.78 16.29
C ALA A 367 -3.44 -44.44 15.95
N VAL A 368 -3.54 -45.76 16.07
CA VAL A 368 -4.81 -46.50 15.92
C VAL A 368 -5.80 -46.12 17.01
N HIS A 369 -5.36 -46.11 18.27
CA HIS A 369 -6.24 -45.76 19.39
C HIS A 369 -6.84 -44.35 19.22
N ILE A 370 -6.01 -43.37 18.84
CA ILE A 370 -6.45 -42.01 18.56
C ILE A 370 -7.40 -41.99 17.35
N ALA A 371 -7.09 -42.71 16.27
CA ALA A 371 -7.95 -42.78 15.09
C ALA A 371 -9.34 -43.35 15.39
N GLU A 372 -9.44 -44.35 16.28
CA GLU A 372 -10.73 -44.91 16.73
C GLU A 372 -11.57 -43.90 17.51
N GLN A 373 -10.94 -43.01 18.28
CA GLN A 373 -11.63 -41.93 19.01
C GLN A 373 -12.10 -40.80 18.09
N ILE A 374 -11.28 -40.43 17.09
CA ILE A 374 -11.59 -39.37 16.13
C ILE A 374 -12.70 -39.80 15.16
N GLY A 375 -12.65 -41.06 14.73
CA GLY A 375 -13.48 -41.61 13.66
C GLY A 375 -12.83 -41.50 12.28
N TYR A 376 -13.13 -42.48 11.42
CA TYR A 376 -12.55 -42.61 10.07
C TYR A 376 -13.36 -41.82 9.02
N PRO A 377 -12.71 -41.35 7.93
CA PRO A 377 -11.29 -41.51 7.61
C PRO A 377 -10.37 -40.50 8.30
N VAL A 378 -9.12 -40.90 8.55
CA VAL A 378 -8.07 -40.08 9.19
C VAL A 378 -6.87 -39.87 8.27
N ALA A 379 -6.02 -38.91 8.64
CA ALA A 379 -4.72 -38.67 8.05
C ALA A 379 -3.61 -38.83 9.10
N LEU A 380 -2.49 -39.44 8.69
CA LEU A 380 -1.25 -39.52 9.46
C LEU A 380 -0.19 -38.64 8.83
N LYS A 381 0.52 -37.87 9.66
CA LYS A 381 1.64 -37.02 9.21
C LYS A 381 2.84 -37.22 10.12
N LEU A 382 4.02 -37.36 9.55
CA LEU A 382 5.27 -37.51 10.29
C LEU A 382 5.57 -36.25 11.12
N ARG A 383 5.98 -36.47 12.37
CA ARG A 383 6.48 -35.44 13.28
C ARG A 383 7.97 -35.66 13.53
N SER A 384 8.81 -34.85 12.89
CA SER A 384 10.27 -34.90 13.06
C SER A 384 10.89 -33.52 12.85
N PRO A 385 11.74 -33.03 13.76
CA PRO A 385 12.48 -31.78 13.57
C PRO A 385 13.61 -31.89 12.54
N ASP A 386 14.07 -33.11 12.25
CA ASP A 386 15.26 -33.35 11.41
C ASP A 386 14.90 -33.57 9.93
N ILE A 387 13.62 -33.66 9.59
CA ILE A 387 13.13 -33.90 8.23
C ILE A 387 12.41 -32.64 7.72
N PRO A 388 13.02 -31.87 6.80
CA PRO A 388 12.49 -30.55 6.39
C PRO A 388 11.14 -30.63 5.68
N HIS A 389 10.96 -31.63 4.81
CA HIS A 389 9.73 -31.83 4.05
C HIS A 389 9.21 -33.25 4.23
N LYS A 390 8.01 -33.36 4.85
CA LYS A 390 7.34 -34.64 5.09
C LYS A 390 7.19 -35.47 3.81
N SER A 391 7.05 -34.82 2.66
CA SER A 391 6.93 -35.47 1.34
C SER A 391 8.17 -36.27 0.92
N GLU A 392 9.38 -35.91 1.37
CA GLU A 392 10.64 -36.57 0.99
C GLU A 392 10.70 -38.04 1.43
N VAL A 393 10.01 -38.36 2.52
CA VAL A 393 9.93 -39.72 3.10
C VAL A 393 8.53 -40.33 2.96
N GLN A 394 7.67 -39.73 2.12
CA GLN A 394 6.24 -40.05 2.05
C GLN A 394 5.60 -40.08 3.46
N GLY A 395 5.99 -39.11 4.29
CA GLY A 395 5.55 -38.97 5.67
C GLY A 395 4.13 -38.45 5.83
N VAL A 396 3.33 -38.41 4.77
CA VAL A 396 1.92 -38.00 4.81
C VAL A 396 1.09 -39.10 4.16
N MET A 397 0.19 -39.71 4.94
CA MET A 397 -0.73 -40.75 4.49
C MET A 397 -2.15 -40.26 4.75
N LEU A 398 -2.96 -40.17 3.69
CA LEU A 398 -4.30 -39.58 3.71
C LEU A 398 -5.37 -40.65 3.48
N TYR A 399 -6.61 -40.35 3.87
CA TYR A 399 -7.80 -41.20 3.61
C TYR A 399 -7.71 -42.62 4.19
N LEU A 400 -7.12 -42.78 5.37
CA LEU A 400 -7.05 -44.07 6.06
C LEU A 400 -8.41 -44.36 6.70
N ARG A 401 -9.03 -45.49 6.33
CA ARG A 401 -10.43 -45.82 6.63
C ARG A 401 -10.61 -46.86 7.72
N THR A 402 -9.53 -47.55 8.12
CA THR A 402 -9.59 -48.64 9.09
C THR A 402 -8.36 -48.62 10.00
N ALA A 403 -8.48 -49.27 11.17
CA ALA A 403 -7.37 -49.45 12.11
C ALA A 403 -6.16 -50.15 11.46
N ALA A 404 -6.41 -51.15 10.63
CA ALA A 404 -5.34 -51.87 9.91
C ALA A 404 -4.61 -50.96 8.91
N GLU A 405 -5.33 -50.12 8.17
CA GLU A 405 -4.72 -49.14 7.27
C GLU A 405 -3.88 -48.11 8.03
N VAL A 406 -4.36 -47.64 9.19
CA VAL A 406 -3.61 -46.70 10.06
C VAL A 406 -2.33 -47.33 10.57
N GLN A 407 -2.39 -48.54 11.12
CA GLN A 407 -1.21 -49.25 11.63
C GLN A 407 -0.17 -49.47 10.53
N GLN A 408 -0.58 -50.00 9.38
CA GLN A 408 0.30 -50.25 8.24
C GLN A 408 0.93 -48.96 7.72
N ALA A 409 0.16 -47.88 7.62
CA ALA A 409 0.67 -46.59 7.17
C ALA A 409 1.68 -46.00 8.16
N ALA A 410 1.42 -46.08 9.47
CA ALA A 410 2.32 -45.61 10.52
C ALA A 410 3.66 -46.37 10.50
N ASP A 411 3.62 -47.71 10.48
CA ASP A 411 4.82 -48.54 10.43
C ASP A 411 5.63 -48.26 9.15
N ALA A 412 4.96 -48.15 7.99
CA ALA A 412 5.62 -47.82 6.73
C ALA A 412 6.31 -46.45 6.74
N ILE A 413 5.72 -45.44 7.40
CA ILE A 413 6.37 -44.13 7.57
C ILE A 413 7.65 -44.29 8.39
N PHE A 414 7.58 -44.95 9.56
CA PHE A 414 8.74 -45.12 10.42
C PHE A 414 9.86 -45.93 9.75
N ASP A 415 9.52 -46.97 9.01
CA ASP A 415 10.50 -47.79 8.29
C ASP A 415 11.19 -47.00 7.17
N ARG A 416 10.44 -46.22 6.38
CA ARG A 416 11.03 -45.32 5.36
C ARG A 416 11.98 -44.30 5.99
N VAL A 417 11.58 -43.69 7.10
CA VAL A 417 12.45 -42.72 7.80
C VAL A 417 13.73 -43.39 8.29
N LYS A 418 13.65 -44.57 8.92
CA LYS A 418 14.84 -45.30 9.37
C LYS A 418 15.77 -45.67 8.23
N MET A 419 15.24 -45.96 7.04
CA MET A 419 16.05 -46.30 5.86
C MET A 419 16.71 -45.08 5.22
N THR A 420 15.95 -43.99 5.03
CA THR A 420 16.42 -42.80 4.29
C THR A 420 17.16 -41.81 5.19
N TRP A 421 16.75 -41.69 6.45
CA TRP A 421 17.26 -40.75 7.46
C TRP A 421 17.53 -41.47 8.81
N PRO A 422 18.49 -42.41 8.87
CA PRO A 422 18.71 -43.26 10.05
C PRO A 422 19.07 -42.51 11.34
N GLN A 423 19.57 -41.28 11.21
CA GLN A 423 19.96 -40.42 12.34
C GLN A 423 18.88 -39.39 12.72
N ALA A 424 17.75 -39.34 12.00
CA ALA A 424 16.69 -38.38 12.29
C ALA A 424 15.94 -38.74 13.58
N ARG A 425 15.73 -37.74 14.42
CA ARG A 425 14.88 -37.82 15.60
C ARG A 425 13.43 -37.84 15.16
N ILE A 426 12.71 -38.88 15.57
CA ILE A 426 11.28 -39.03 15.29
C ILE A 426 10.54 -38.73 16.59
N HIS A 427 9.71 -37.69 16.57
CA HIS A 427 8.89 -37.30 17.72
C HIS A 427 7.49 -37.94 17.67
N GLY A 428 7.21 -38.76 16.65
CA GLY A 428 5.97 -39.51 16.48
C GLY A 428 5.24 -39.17 15.18
N LEU A 429 3.92 -39.26 15.22
CA LEU A 429 2.98 -38.97 14.15
C LEU A 429 1.92 -37.98 14.65
N LEU A 430 1.45 -37.11 13.76
CA LEU A 430 0.23 -36.33 13.95
C LEU A 430 -0.94 -37.09 13.35
N VAL A 431 -2.00 -37.26 14.13
CA VAL A 431 -3.26 -37.88 13.71
C VAL A 431 -4.32 -36.77 13.60
N GLN A 432 -5.01 -36.71 12.48
CA GLN A 432 -6.07 -35.73 12.20
C GLN A 432 -7.27 -36.39 11.52
N SER A 433 -8.48 -35.88 11.74
CA SER A 433 -9.63 -36.24 10.91
C SER A 433 -9.40 -35.78 9.46
N MET A 434 -9.94 -36.52 8.50
CA MET A 434 -9.76 -36.14 7.10
C MET A 434 -10.62 -34.93 6.75
N ALA A 435 -9.97 -33.83 6.38
CA ALA A 435 -10.66 -32.63 5.91
C ALA A 435 -11.46 -32.88 4.63
N ASN A 436 -12.64 -32.28 4.51
CA ASN A 436 -13.40 -32.31 3.27
C ASN A 436 -12.74 -31.40 2.21
N ARG A 437 -12.08 -32.01 1.23
CA ARG A 437 -11.42 -31.29 0.13
C ARG A 437 -12.32 -31.07 -1.09
N ALA A 438 -13.53 -31.62 -1.10
CA ALA A 438 -14.42 -31.54 -2.26
C ALA A 438 -14.83 -30.09 -2.53
N GLY A 439 -14.34 -29.53 -3.65
CA GLY A 439 -14.62 -28.15 -4.05
C GLY A 439 -13.83 -27.08 -3.27
N ALA A 440 -12.91 -27.49 -2.39
CA ALA A 440 -12.03 -26.58 -1.67
C ALA A 440 -10.78 -26.25 -2.50
N GLN A 441 -10.25 -25.04 -2.33
CA GLN A 441 -8.96 -24.63 -2.90
C GLN A 441 -7.86 -24.79 -1.84
N GLU A 442 -6.72 -25.33 -2.25
CA GLU A 442 -5.53 -25.45 -1.38
C GLU A 442 -4.63 -24.24 -1.60
N LEU A 443 -4.62 -23.35 -0.61
CA LEU A 443 -3.78 -22.16 -0.59
C LEU A 443 -2.58 -22.36 0.34
N ARG A 444 -1.64 -21.44 0.26
CA ARG A 444 -0.49 -21.37 1.16
C ARG A 444 -0.30 -19.94 1.61
N VAL A 445 -0.15 -19.75 2.92
CA VAL A 445 0.17 -18.47 3.54
C VAL A 445 1.49 -18.65 4.27
N VAL A 446 2.50 -17.85 3.91
CA VAL A 446 3.78 -17.83 4.60
C VAL A 446 4.11 -16.45 5.12
N VAL A 447 4.76 -16.43 6.27
CA VAL A 447 5.45 -15.27 6.81
C VAL A 447 6.91 -15.60 6.94
N GLU A 448 7.78 -14.77 6.37
CA GLU A 448 9.25 -14.87 6.48
C GLU A 448 9.86 -13.49 6.69
N GLN A 449 11.05 -13.45 7.32
CA GLN A 449 11.82 -12.22 7.49
C GLN A 449 12.66 -11.95 6.25
N ASP A 450 12.35 -10.85 5.56
CA ASP A 450 13.20 -10.28 4.52
C ASP A 450 14.31 -9.43 5.16
N PRO A 451 15.55 -9.51 4.64
CA PRO A 451 16.69 -8.79 5.23
C PRO A 451 16.58 -7.26 5.12
N VAL A 452 15.72 -6.73 4.24
CA VAL A 452 15.55 -5.29 4.03
C VAL A 452 14.25 -4.81 4.70
N PHE A 453 13.12 -5.47 4.41
CA PHE A 453 11.79 -4.98 4.82
C PHE A 453 11.23 -5.65 6.08
N GLY A 454 11.95 -6.62 6.68
CA GLY A 454 11.47 -7.36 7.83
C GLY A 454 10.37 -8.36 7.46
N PRO A 455 9.33 -8.56 8.28
CA PRO A 455 8.36 -9.62 8.05
C PRO A 455 7.52 -9.36 6.80
N LEU A 456 7.35 -10.39 5.97
CA LEU A 456 6.53 -10.35 4.76
C LEU A 456 5.41 -11.37 4.83
N ILE A 457 4.18 -11.00 4.44
CA ILE A 457 3.07 -11.95 4.29
C ILE A 457 2.95 -12.34 2.82
N MET A 458 2.96 -13.64 2.56
CA MET A 458 3.00 -14.23 1.23
C MET A 458 1.80 -15.14 1.02
N LEU A 459 1.06 -14.93 -0.09
CA LEU A 459 -0.14 -15.68 -0.45
C LEU A 459 0.01 -16.30 -1.84
N GLY A 460 -0.22 -17.60 -1.96
CA GLY A 460 -0.24 -18.30 -3.25
C GLY A 460 -0.95 -19.65 -3.20
N GLU A 461 -0.95 -20.36 -4.32
CA GLU A 461 -1.32 -21.79 -4.35
C GLU A 461 -0.18 -22.67 -3.84
N GLY A 462 -0.54 -23.76 -3.14
CA GLY A 462 0.42 -24.78 -2.75
C GLY A 462 0.91 -25.62 -3.94
N GLY A 463 2.22 -25.74 -4.12
CA GLY A 463 2.88 -26.61 -5.09
C GLY A 463 4.08 -27.34 -4.47
N VAL A 464 4.56 -28.41 -5.12
CA VAL A 464 5.64 -29.27 -4.60
C VAL A 464 6.97 -28.51 -4.46
N GLU A 465 7.30 -27.67 -5.44
CA GLU A 465 8.41 -26.71 -5.36
C GLU A 465 7.80 -25.29 -5.31
N TRP A 466 7.63 -24.73 -4.10
CA TRP A 466 7.16 -23.36 -3.96
C TRP A 466 8.33 -22.38 -4.08
N ARG A 467 8.31 -21.55 -5.12
CA ARG A 467 9.20 -20.39 -5.26
C ARG A 467 8.41 -19.13 -4.97
N ALA A 468 8.62 -18.57 -3.78
CA ALA A 468 7.89 -17.40 -3.31
C ALA A 468 7.94 -16.22 -4.30
N GLU A 469 9.11 -16.00 -4.92
CA GLU A 469 9.37 -14.93 -5.89
C GLU A 469 8.36 -14.89 -7.04
N ASP A 470 8.03 -16.05 -7.61
CA ASP A 470 7.16 -16.16 -8.77
C ASP A 470 5.71 -16.54 -8.41
N GLN A 471 5.52 -17.25 -7.30
CA GLN A 471 4.26 -17.94 -6.99
C GLN A 471 3.50 -17.32 -5.81
N ALA A 472 4.07 -16.36 -5.09
CA ALA A 472 3.41 -15.68 -3.98
C ALA A 472 3.16 -14.20 -4.25
N ALA A 473 1.94 -13.72 -4.02
CA ALA A 473 1.69 -12.29 -3.86
C ALA A 473 2.19 -11.89 -2.47
N VAL A 474 2.86 -10.75 -2.38
CA VAL A 474 3.57 -10.32 -1.18
C VAL A 474 2.98 -9.03 -0.65
N ALA A 475 2.84 -8.92 0.66
CA ALA A 475 2.46 -7.68 1.33
C ALA A 475 3.29 -7.47 2.61
N LEU A 476 3.44 -6.20 2.99
CA LEU A 476 4.03 -5.80 4.25
C LEU A 476 2.94 -5.75 5.34
N PRO A 477 3.12 -6.38 6.51
CA PRO A 477 2.32 -6.08 7.67
C PRO A 477 2.62 -4.65 8.16
N PRO A 478 1.67 -4.01 8.86
CA PRO A 478 0.33 -4.51 9.19
C PRO A 478 -0.68 -4.40 8.02
N LEU A 479 -1.65 -5.32 7.98
CA LEU A 479 -2.74 -5.36 6.99
C LEU A 479 -4.10 -4.99 7.63
N ASN A 480 -4.89 -4.18 6.92
CA ASN A 480 -6.34 -4.07 7.14
C ASN A 480 -7.12 -4.87 6.07
N MET A 481 -8.45 -4.86 6.15
CA MET A 481 -9.33 -5.56 5.21
C MET A 481 -9.13 -5.14 3.75
N ASN A 482 -8.88 -3.85 3.49
CA ASN A 482 -8.67 -3.34 2.13
C ASN A 482 -7.32 -3.81 1.58
N LEU A 483 -6.23 -3.68 2.34
CA LEU A 483 -4.89 -4.13 1.97
C LEU A 483 -4.85 -5.65 1.75
N ALA A 484 -5.47 -6.43 2.64
CA ALA A 484 -5.60 -7.87 2.49
C ALA A 484 -6.44 -8.24 1.25
N ARG A 485 -7.53 -7.52 0.99
CA ARG A 485 -8.33 -7.70 -0.23
C ARG A 485 -7.53 -7.38 -1.49
N TYR A 486 -6.70 -6.33 -1.48
CA TYR A 486 -5.80 -6.01 -2.58
C TYR A 486 -4.82 -7.15 -2.84
N LEU A 487 -4.20 -7.70 -1.78
CA LEU A 487 -3.30 -8.85 -1.88
C LEU A 487 -3.99 -10.07 -2.54
N VAL A 488 -5.21 -10.41 -2.12
CA VAL A 488 -5.99 -11.51 -2.70
C VAL A 488 -6.32 -11.26 -4.17
N ILE A 489 -6.82 -10.06 -4.50
CA ILE A 489 -7.15 -9.71 -5.89
C ILE A 489 -5.90 -9.74 -6.77
N GLN A 490 -4.78 -9.24 -6.27
CA GLN A 490 -3.50 -9.27 -7.00
C GLN A 490 -3.06 -10.71 -7.23
N ALA A 491 -3.12 -11.58 -6.21
CA ALA A 491 -2.78 -12.99 -6.34
C ALA A 491 -3.61 -13.69 -7.42
N ILE A 492 -4.92 -13.39 -7.50
CA ILE A 492 -5.81 -13.93 -8.55
C ILE A 492 -5.43 -13.37 -9.92
N LYS A 493 -5.27 -12.04 -10.04
CA LYS A 493 -4.94 -11.38 -11.33
C LYS A 493 -3.61 -11.83 -11.90
N SER A 494 -2.60 -11.98 -11.05
CA SER A 494 -1.27 -12.47 -11.42
C SER A 494 -1.21 -14.00 -11.53
N LYS A 495 -2.35 -14.70 -11.47
CA LYS A 495 -2.48 -16.18 -11.60
C LYS A 495 -1.68 -16.98 -10.56
N LYS A 496 -1.33 -16.34 -9.43
CA LYS A 496 -0.71 -16.97 -8.25
C LYS A 496 -1.74 -17.77 -7.45
N ILE A 497 -3.01 -17.35 -7.52
CA ILE A 497 -4.19 -18.16 -7.20
C ILE A 497 -4.98 -18.39 -8.48
N ARG A 498 -5.28 -19.65 -8.81
CA ARG A 498 -6.07 -20.00 -9.99
C ARG A 498 -7.53 -20.18 -9.58
N GLY A 499 -8.45 -19.59 -10.34
CA GLY A 499 -9.88 -19.85 -10.16
C GLY A 499 -10.23 -21.26 -10.62
N ARG A 500 -10.20 -22.25 -9.70
CA ARG A 500 -10.42 -23.67 -10.04
C ARG A 500 -11.88 -24.12 -10.02
N SER A 501 -12.80 -23.36 -9.41
CA SER A 501 -14.19 -23.77 -9.23
C SER A 501 -15.17 -22.64 -9.53
N ALA A 502 -16.05 -22.85 -10.53
CA ALA A 502 -17.19 -21.98 -10.79
C ALA A 502 -18.36 -22.22 -9.80
N LEU A 503 -18.40 -23.41 -9.16
CA LEU A 503 -19.49 -23.83 -8.27
C LEU A 503 -19.38 -23.25 -6.86
N ARG A 504 -18.15 -23.00 -6.38
CA ARG A 504 -17.87 -22.32 -5.10
C ARG A 504 -16.72 -21.32 -5.32
N PRO A 505 -17.03 -20.04 -5.58
CA PRO A 505 -15.99 -19.03 -5.71
C PRO A 505 -15.25 -18.87 -4.38
N LEU A 506 -13.96 -18.50 -4.46
CA LEU A 506 -13.16 -18.18 -3.29
C LEU A 506 -13.77 -16.95 -2.59
N ASP A 507 -14.06 -17.06 -1.29
CA ASP A 507 -14.51 -15.91 -0.50
C ASP A 507 -13.33 -14.95 -0.25
N ILE A 508 -13.27 -13.90 -1.08
CA ILE A 508 -12.25 -12.87 -0.98
C ILE A 508 -12.30 -12.18 0.39
N SER A 509 -13.50 -11.94 0.94
CA SER A 509 -13.64 -11.23 2.21
C SER A 509 -13.17 -12.09 3.37
N GLY A 510 -13.57 -13.36 3.43
CA GLY A 510 -13.11 -14.28 4.47
C GLY A 510 -11.60 -14.56 4.41
N LEU A 511 -11.02 -14.70 3.21
CA LEU A 511 -9.57 -14.84 3.07
C LEU A 511 -8.83 -13.56 3.50
N SER A 512 -9.41 -12.39 3.20
CA SER A 512 -8.85 -11.11 3.64
C SER A 512 -8.84 -11.01 5.16
N GLN A 513 -9.91 -11.47 5.83
CA GLN A 513 -9.99 -11.50 7.29
C GLN A 513 -8.91 -12.42 7.89
N LEU A 514 -8.69 -13.61 7.31
CA LEU A 514 -7.62 -14.50 7.76
C LEU A 514 -6.23 -13.87 7.61
N LEU A 515 -5.98 -13.15 6.52
CA LEU A 515 -4.70 -12.45 6.30
C LEU A 515 -4.50 -11.30 7.30
N VAL A 516 -5.57 -10.60 7.70
CA VAL A 516 -5.54 -9.61 8.79
C VAL A 516 -5.22 -10.29 10.12
N GLN A 517 -5.84 -11.44 10.43
CA GLN A 517 -5.53 -12.21 11.64
C GLN A 517 -4.07 -12.67 11.68
N VAL A 518 -3.54 -13.17 10.56
CA VAL A 518 -2.12 -13.50 10.41
C VAL A 518 -1.26 -12.25 10.63
N SER A 519 -1.62 -11.13 10.02
CA SER A 519 -0.91 -9.87 10.22
C SER A 519 -0.87 -9.44 11.69
N ASN A 520 -1.99 -9.54 12.40
CA ASN A 520 -2.06 -9.16 13.82
C ASN A 520 -1.17 -10.07 14.67
N LEU A 521 -1.19 -11.39 14.44
CA LEU A 521 -0.31 -12.36 15.10
C LEU A 521 1.16 -11.99 14.91
N ILE A 522 1.55 -11.70 13.68
CA ILE A 522 2.95 -11.37 13.38
C ILE A 522 3.37 -10.05 13.98
N VAL A 523 2.51 -9.04 14.01
CA VAL A 523 2.82 -7.72 14.60
C VAL A 523 2.95 -7.82 16.11
N ASP A 524 2.01 -8.50 16.78
CA ASP A 524 1.96 -8.64 18.23
C ASP A 524 3.08 -9.55 18.77
N CYS A 525 3.41 -10.65 18.07
CA CYS A 525 4.42 -11.62 18.52
C CYS A 525 5.74 -11.53 17.70
N PRO A 526 6.70 -10.66 18.07
CA PRO A 526 7.96 -10.49 17.35
C PRO A 526 8.91 -11.69 17.40
N GLU A 527 8.66 -12.65 18.30
CA GLU A 527 9.43 -13.89 18.41
C GLU A 527 9.20 -14.84 17.22
N ILE A 528 8.13 -14.62 16.45
CA ILE A 528 7.80 -15.40 15.26
C ILE A 528 8.71 -14.99 14.10
N GLN A 529 9.64 -15.87 13.76
CA GLN A 529 10.56 -15.70 12.62
C GLN A 529 9.94 -16.21 11.32
N ARG A 530 9.15 -17.27 11.40
CA ARG A 530 8.52 -17.88 10.23
C ARG A 530 7.16 -18.45 10.61
N LEU A 531 6.17 -18.28 9.73
CA LEU A 531 4.89 -18.98 9.82
C LEU A 531 4.62 -19.62 8.45
N ASP A 532 4.29 -20.90 8.42
CA ASP A 532 3.97 -21.62 7.18
C ASP A 532 2.67 -22.39 7.36
N ILE A 533 1.59 -21.85 6.78
CA ILE A 533 0.28 -22.49 6.75
C ILE A 533 0.14 -23.19 5.40
N HIS A 534 0.35 -24.52 5.41
CA HIS A 534 0.31 -25.32 4.18
C HIS A 534 -0.18 -26.76 4.38
N PRO A 535 -1.35 -27.15 3.86
CA PRO A 535 -2.31 -26.33 3.11
C PRO A 535 -3.25 -25.53 4.02
N LEU A 536 -3.62 -24.34 3.56
CA LEU A 536 -4.82 -23.63 3.97
C LEU A 536 -5.97 -24.07 3.06
N LEU A 537 -6.95 -24.80 3.57
CA LEU A 537 -8.14 -25.14 2.81
C LEU A 537 -9.13 -23.98 2.82
N ALA A 538 -9.51 -23.49 1.64
CA ALA A 538 -10.56 -22.51 1.44
C ALA A 538 -11.80 -23.17 0.82
N SER A 539 -12.91 -23.23 1.55
CA SER A 539 -14.17 -23.82 1.11
C SER A 539 -15.33 -22.87 1.37
N GLY A 540 -15.72 -22.08 0.37
CA GLY A 540 -16.68 -21.00 0.59
C GLY A 540 -16.13 -19.97 1.57
N ASN A 541 -16.85 -19.73 2.67
CA ASN A 541 -16.47 -18.83 3.76
C ASN A 541 -15.66 -19.52 4.89
N GLU A 542 -15.40 -20.83 4.78
CA GLU A 542 -14.63 -21.58 5.78
C GLU A 542 -13.16 -21.69 5.35
N PHE A 543 -12.26 -21.34 6.28
CA PHE A 543 -10.81 -21.41 6.11
C PHE A 543 -10.19 -22.26 7.22
N THR A 544 -9.55 -23.36 6.85
CA THR A 544 -8.99 -24.31 7.81
C THR A 544 -7.52 -24.57 7.51
N ALA A 545 -6.66 -24.25 8.47
CA ALA A 545 -5.24 -24.56 8.42
C ALA A 545 -5.03 -26.05 8.76
N LEU A 546 -4.58 -26.84 7.79
CA LEU A 546 -4.39 -28.29 7.99
C LEU A 546 -3.01 -28.65 8.54
N ASP A 547 -1.99 -27.92 8.12
CA ASP A 547 -0.63 -28.04 8.62
C ASP A 547 -0.11 -26.63 8.83
N VAL A 548 0.45 -26.42 10.00
CA VAL A 548 1.12 -25.18 10.37
C VAL A 548 2.47 -25.52 10.98
N THR A 549 3.50 -24.82 10.51
CA THR A 549 4.83 -24.82 11.10
C THR A 549 5.17 -23.38 11.51
N LEU A 550 5.58 -23.20 12.76
CA LEU A 550 5.97 -21.89 13.29
C LEU A 550 7.44 -21.92 13.71
N GLY A 551 8.27 -21.08 13.11
CA GLY A 551 9.66 -20.88 13.53
C GLY A 551 9.78 -19.75 14.56
N LEU A 552 10.52 -20.00 15.64
CA LEU A 552 10.69 -19.11 16.77
C LEU A 552 12.15 -18.73 16.99
N ALA A 553 12.37 -17.48 17.40
CA ALA A 553 13.63 -17.04 17.98
C ALA A 553 13.36 -16.05 19.11
N PRO A 554 14.21 -16.03 20.16
CA PRO A 554 14.16 -14.97 21.17
C PRO A 554 14.23 -13.59 20.51
N PHE A 555 13.39 -12.67 20.96
CA PHE A 555 13.40 -11.29 20.51
C PHE A 555 13.61 -10.35 21.69
N THR A 556 14.44 -9.32 21.51
CA THR A 556 14.69 -8.27 22.49
C THR A 556 14.73 -6.94 21.76
N GLY A 557 14.08 -5.92 22.34
CA GLY A 557 14.03 -4.58 21.76
C GLY A 557 12.61 -4.15 21.44
N ASP A 558 12.49 -3.12 20.61
CA ASP A 558 11.20 -2.60 20.13
C ASP A 558 10.62 -3.52 19.06
N SER A 559 9.44 -4.10 19.31
CA SER A 559 8.76 -5.00 18.38
C SER A 559 8.33 -4.31 17.08
N GLU A 560 8.12 -2.99 17.12
CA GLU A 560 7.75 -2.17 15.97
C GLU A 560 8.97 -1.84 15.09
N SER A 561 10.20 -1.91 15.62
CA SER A 561 11.42 -1.51 14.89
C SER A 561 11.76 -2.37 13.69
N ARG A 562 11.33 -3.63 13.70
CA ARG A 562 11.52 -4.56 12.58
C ARG A 562 10.51 -4.36 11.43
N LEU A 563 9.45 -3.56 11.65
CA LEU A 563 8.41 -3.35 10.65
C LEU A 563 8.80 -2.19 9.74
N ALA A 564 8.73 -2.41 8.43
CA ALA A 564 8.93 -1.33 7.45
C ALA A 564 7.83 -0.24 7.52
N ILE A 565 6.68 -0.55 8.12
CA ILE A 565 5.56 0.37 8.31
C ILE A 565 5.12 0.29 9.77
N ARG A 566 5.11 1.44 10.45
CA ARG A 566 4.64 1.50 11.83
C ARG A 566 3.13 1.20 11.93
N PRO A 567 2.70 0.31 12.83
CA PRO A 567 1.28 0.07 13.09
C PRO A 567 0.60 1.25 13.78
N TYR A 568 -0.73 1.21 13.80
CA TYR A 568 -1.52 2.09 14.65
C TYR A 568 -1.14 1.87 16.14
N PRO A 569 -0.73 2.92 16.88
CA PRO A 569 -0.22 2.76 18.23
C PRO A 569 -1.37 2.66 19.25
N GLN A 570 -2.02 1.49 19.29
CA GLN A 570 -3.19 1.20 20.14
C GLN A 570 -2.90 1.42 21.63
N GLN A 571 -1.66 1.21 22.08
CA GLN A 571 -1.20 1.49 23.43
C GLN A 571 -1.34 2.96 23.86
N GLN A 572 -1.56 3.87 22.91
CA GLN A 572 -1.78 5.29 23.18
C GLN A 572 -3.26 5.64 23.41
N GLU A 573 -4.17 4.68 23.36
CA GLU A 573 -5.58 4.93 23.67
C GLU A 573 -5.82 5.07 25.18
N GLU A 574 -6.55 6.10 25.60
CA GLU A 574 -6.89 6.30 27.01
C GLU A 574 -8.26 6.94 27.20
N TRP A 575 -9.00 6.48 28.21
CA TRP A 575 -10.26 7.10 28.60
C TRP A 575 -10.02 8.29 29.54
N VAL A 576 -10.56 9.46 29.19
CA VAL A 576 -10.42 10.69 29.97
C VAL A 576 -11.78 11.22 30.43
N VAL A 577 -11.84 11.63 31.68
CA VAL A 577 -13.02 12.29 32.28
C VAL A 577 -12.83 13.81 32.26
N LEU A 578 -13.78 14.51 31.64
CA LEU A 578 -13.83 15.97 31.57
C LEU A 578 -14.36 16.58 32.87
N LYS A 579 -14.20 17.90 33.05
CA LYS A 579 -14.65 18.60 34.27
C LYS A 579 -16.15 18.53 34.53
N ASN A 580 -16.95 18.37 33.47
CA ASN A 580 -18.40 18.20 33.55
C ASN A 580 -18.81 16.75 33.87
N GLY A 581 -17.85 15.83 34.08
CA GLY A 581 -18.09 14.42 34.36
C GLY A 581 -18.28 13.55 33.11
N GLU A 582 -18.32 14.14 31.90
CA GLU A 582 -18.42 13.37 30.66
C GLU A 582 -17.12 12.61 30.38
N ARG A 583 -17.25 11.45 29.72
CA ARG A 583 -16.13 10.60 29.31
C ARG A 583 -15.90 10.75 27.81
N CYS A 584 -14.63 10.78 27.42
CA CYS A 584 -14.20 10.72 26.03
C CYS A 584 -12.97 9.82 25.92
N LEU A 585 -12.78 9.23 24.75
CA LEU A 585 -11.61 8.43 24.40
C LEU A 585 -10.59 9.35 23.73
N PHE A 586 -9.38 9.40 24.26
CA PHE A 586 -8.24 9.98 23.56
C PHE A 586 -7.53 8.87 22.81
N ARG A 587 -7.42 9.00 21.50
CA ARG A 587 -6.74 8.01 20.66
C ARG A 587 -6.00 8.68 19.49
N PRO A 588 -4.99 8.03 18.89
CA PRO A 588 -4.43 8.50 17.64
C PRO A 588 -5.51 8.67 16.56
N ILE A 589 -5.31 9.65 15.66
CA ILE A 589 -6.23 9.91 14.55
C ILE A 589 -6.18 8.78 13.52
N LEU A 590 -7.33 8.46 12.92
CA LEU A 590 -7.48 7.46 11.88
C LEU A 590 -7.88 8.14 10.56
N PRO A 591 -7.51 7.62 9.38
CA PRO A 591 -8.00 8.13 8.10
C PRO A 591 -9.52 8.18 8.02
N GLU A 592 -10.18 7.19 8.62
CA GLU A 592 -11.64 7.06 8.67
C GLU A 592 -12.29 8.18 9.49
N ASP A 593 -11.51 8.95 10.25
CA ASP A 593 -11.98 10.13 10.98
C ASP A 593 -12.26 11.33 10.07
N GLU A 594 -11.98 11.25 8.77
CA GLU A 594 -12.14 12.36 7.84
C GLU A 594 -13.55 13.01 7.90
N PRO A 595 -14.66 12.24 7.88
CA PRO A 595 -16.00 12.81 8.02
C PRO A 595 -16.24 13.45 9.39
N GLN A 596 -15.77 12.82 10.48
CA GLN A 596 -15.91 13.33 11.85
C GLN A 596 -15.06 14.59 12.06
N LEU A 597 -13.89 14.67 11.42
CA LEU A 597 -13.00 15.82 11.47
C LEU A 597 -13.63 17.01 10.74
N LEU A 598 -14.25 16.78 9.58
CA LEU A 598 -15.03 17.81 8.88
C LEU A 598 -16.19 18.32 9.74
N ALA A 599 -16.96 17.42 10.35
CA ALA A 599 -18.05 17.78 11.24
C ALA A 599 -17.56 18.57 12.47
N PHE A 600 -16.40 18.20 13.02
CA PHE A 600 -15.73 18.93 14.10
C PHE A 600 -15.33 20.35 13.67
N ILE A 601 -14.67 20.50 12.52
CA ILE A 601 -14.24 21.81 12.01
C ILE A 601 -15.43 22.74 11.78
N ALA A 602 -16.56 22.21 11.28
CA ALA A 602 -17.79 22.98 11.08
C ALA A 602 -18.37 23.56 12.39
N GLN A 603 -17.96 23.04 13.55
CA GLN A 603 -18.39 23.49 14.88
C GLN A 603 -17.33 24.38 15.58
N VAL A 604 -16.26 24.74 14.89
CA VAL A 604 -15.24 25.69 15.36
C VAL A 604 -15.53 27.08 14.78
N THR A 605 -15.42 28.12 15.61
CA THR A 605 -15.62 29.51 15.15
C THR A 605 -14.54 29.93 14.14
N LYS A 606 -14.89 30.83 13.21
CA LYS A 606 -13.92 31.39 12.24
C LYS A 606 -12.71 32.04 12.91
N GLU A 607 -12.91 32.68 14.06
CA GLU A 607 -11.83 33.29 14.84
C GLU A 607 -10.82 32.24 15.34
N ASP A 608 -11.31 31.10 15.84
CA ASP A 608 -10.45 30.01 16.31
C ASP A 608 -9.69 29.33 15.16
N LEU A 609 -10.34 29.17 14.00
CA LEU A 609 -9.67 28.69 12.79
C LEU A 609 -8.61 29.69 12.31
N TYR A 610 -8.89 31.00 12.36
CA TYR A 610 -7.93 32.03 12.01
C TYR A 610 -6.71 32.01 12.94
N TYR A 611 -6.90 31.88 14.25
CA TYR A 611 -5.78 31.71 15.19
C TYR A 611 -4.99 30.44 14.98
N ARG A 612 -5.60 29.40 14.42
CA ARG A 612 -4.97 28.10 14.17
C ARG A 612 -4.14 28.09 12.88
N TYR A 613 -4.66 28.68 11.81
CA TYR A 613 -4.11 28.58 10.46
C TYR A 613 -3.50 29.89 9.92
N PHE A 614 -3.56 30.97 10.71
CA PHE A 614 -3.05 32.29 10.34
C PHE A 614 -3.63 32.84 9.02
N SER A 615 -4.79 32.33 8.61
CA SER A 615 -5.44 32.62 7.33
C SER A 615 -6.94 32.39 7.43
N GLU A 616 -7.72 33.10 6.61
CA GLU A 616 -9.15 32.83 6.46
C GLU A 616 -9.34 31.57 5.60
N ILE A 617 -9.77 30.48 6.22
CA ILE A 617 -10.12 29.25 5.53
C ILE A 617 -11.63 29.25 5.28
N ASN A 618 -12.03 29.17 4.00
CA ASN A 618 -13.44 29.15 3.63
C ASN A 618 -14.04 27.74 3.71
N GLU A 619 -13.39 26.75 3.10
CA GLU A 619 -13.78 25.33 3.13
C GLU A 619 -12.54 24.45 3.04
N PHE A 620 -12.57 23.30 3.71
CA PHE A 620 -11.56 22.26 3.54
C PHE A 620 -11.99 21.29 2.44
N THR A 621 -11.08 20.97 1.54
CA THR A 621 -11.31 19.94 0.53
C THR A 621 -11.15 18.54 1.12
N HIS A 622 -11.67 17.53 0.42
CA HIS A 622 -11.44 16.12 0.76
C HIS A 622 -9.93 15.80 0.87
N ASP A 623 -9.12 16.34 -0.04
CA ASP A 623 -7.67 16.11 -0.02
C ASP A 623 -6.98 16.80 1.18
N ASP A 624 -7.47 17.97 1.61
CA ASP A 624 -6.95 18.63 2.83
C ASP A 624 -7.23 17.79 4.08
N LEU A 625 -8.45 17.28 4.22
CA LEU A 625 -8.83 16.46 5.37
C LEU A 625 -8.11 15.11 5.36
N ALA A 626 -8.00 14.47 4.20
CA ALA A 626 -7.23 13.24 4.02
C ALA A 626 -5.77 13.42 4.46
N ASN A 627 -5.14 14.54 4.08
CA ASN A 627 -3.79 14.89 4.53
C ASN A 627 -3.71 15.13 6.05
N MET A 628 -4.82 15.57 6.66
CA MET A 628 -4.88 15.81 8.10
C MET A 628 -5.12 14.55 8.94
N THR A 629 -5.82 13.55 8.42
CA THR A 629 -6.17 12.31 9.14
C THR A 629 -5.22 11.17 8.86
N GLN A 630 -4.59 11.14 7.69
CA GLN A 630 -3.64 10.10 7.34
C GLN A 630 -2.24 10.57 7.73
N ILE A 631 -1.87 10.34 8.98
CA ILE A 631 -0.54 10.72 9.48
C ILE A 631 0.45 9.56 9.33
N ASP A 632 1.75 9.89 9.33
CA ASP A 632 2.80 8.89 9.47
C ASP A 632 3.26 8.86 10.92
N TYR A 633 2.92 7.80 11.66
CA TYR A 633 3.18 7.70 13.09
C TYR A 633 4.67 7.72 13.48
N ASP A 634 5.60 7.63 12.52
CA ASP A 634 7.03 7.80 12.76
C ASP A 634 7.50 9.26 12.82
N ARG A 635 6.72 10.17 12.24
CA ARG A 635 7.11 11.59 12.08
C ARG A 635 6.04 12.55 12.54
N GLU A 636 4.82 12.09 12.62
CA GLU A 636 3.68 12.88 13.00
C GLU A 636 2.80 12.10 13.97
N MET A 637 2.37 12.77 15.02
CA MET A 637 1.36 12.24 15.92
C MET A 637 0.21 13.22 16.04
N ALA A 638 -1.01 12.70 15.94
CA ALA A 638 -2.23 13.44 16.13
C ALA A 638 -3.15 12.66 17.05
N PHE A 639 -3.55 13.26 18.16
CA PHE A 639 -4.53 12.68 19.08
C PHE A 639 -5.88 13.38 18.93
N VAL A 640 -6.93 12.59 18.77
CA VAL A 640 -8.32 13.04 18.76
C VAL A 640 -8.99 12.68 20.07
N ALA A 641 -9.82 13.59 20.57
CA ALA A 641 -10.75 13.33 21.66
C ALA A 641 -12.11 12.95 21.08
N VAL A 642 -12.52 11.70 21.22
CA VAL A 642 -13.76 11.17 20.63
C VAL A 642 -14.79 10.93 21.72
N ARG A 643 -16.04 11.33 21.45
CA ARG A 643 -17.21 11.00 22.27
C ARG A 643 -18.15 10.13 21.46
N THR A 644 -18.46 8.95 21.99
CA THR A 644 -19.45 8.05 21.39
C THR A 644 -20.84 8.43 21.88
N SER A 645 -21.75 8.71 20.95
CA SER A 645 -23.15 9.02 21.22
C SER A 645 -24.08 8.03 20.49
N ALA A 646 -25.38 8.10 20.75
CA ALA A 646 -26.38 7.30 20.03
C ALA A 646 -26.45 7.62 18.53
N GLU A 647 -25.99 8.81 18.12
CA GLU A 647 -25.97 9.28 16.73
C GLU A 647 -24.64 8.99 16.02
N GLY A 648 -23.65 8.44 16.75
CA GLY A 648 -22.31 8.11 16.23
C GLY A 648 -21.19 8.73 17.06
N ASP A 649 -19.96 8.50 16.61
CA ASP A 649 -18.74 9.06 17.18
C ASP A 649 -18.52 10.51 16.70
N GLU A 650 -18.20 11.41 17.62
CA GLU A 650 -17.87 12.80 17.30
C GLU A 650 -16.50 13.20 17.86
N ILE A 651 -15.76 14.02 17.11
CA ILE A 651 -14.48 14.59 17.56
C ILE A 651 -14.74 15.89 18.31
N LEU A 652 -14.17 15.99 19.51
CA LEU A 652 -14.30 17.15 20.41
C LEU A 652 -13.09 18.09 20.35
N GLY A 653 -11.94 17.56 19.96
CA GLY A 653 -10.69 18.29 19.87
C GLY A 653 -9.58 17.44 19.29
N VAL A 654 -8.58 18.10 18.74
CA VAL A 654 -7.42 17.48 18.09
C VAL A 654 -6.16 18.20 18.57
N THR A 655 -5.13 17.43 18.89
CA THR A 655 -3.78 17.95 19.10
C THR A 655 -2.81 17.21 18.20
N ARG A 656 -1.78 17.88 17.70
CA ARG A 656 -0.79 17.29 16.77
C ARG A 656 0.62 17.73 17.12
N ALA A 657 1.58 16.86 16.85
CA ALA A 657 3.01 17.13 16.81
C ALA A 657 3.56 16.63 15.47
N ILE A 658 4.31 17.48 14.77
CA ILE A 658 4.99 17.14 13.51
C ILE A 658 6.48 17.29 13.77
N SER A 659 7.20 16.16 13.77
CA SER A 659 8.64 16.11 13.97
C SER A 659 9.40 16.60 12.74
N ASP A 660 10.61 17.09 12.97
CA ASP A 660 11.64 17.20 11.95
C ASP A 660 12.13 15.80 11.49
N PRO A 661 12.86 15.69 10.37
CA PRO A 661 13.37 14.42 9.87
C PRO A 661 14.29 13.67 10.83
N ASP A 662 14.95 14.41 11.72
CA ASP A 662 15.88 13.88 12.71
C ASP A 662 15.17 13.40 13.99
N ASN A 663 13.86 13.62 14.12
CA ASN A 663 13.07 13.37 15.33
C ASN A 663 13.67 14.04 16.58
N ILE A 664 14.19 15.27 16.43
CA ILE A 664 14.78 16.07 17.51
C ILE A 664 13.79 17.13 17.99
N ASP A 665 13.30 17.96 17.07
CA ASP A 665 12.34 19.02 17.34
C ASP A 665 10.98 18.70 16.70
N ALA A 666 9.88 19.03 17.37
CA ALA A 666 8.53 18.90 16.80
C ALA A 666 7.73 20.19 16.91
N GLU A 667 6.94 20.50 15.88
CA GLU A 667 5.96 21.58 15.90
C GLU A 667 4.61 21.08 16.39
N PHE A 668 4.02 21.76 17.37
CA PHE A 668 2.74 21.39 17.96
C PHE A 668 1.58 22.30 17.58
N ALA A 669 0.41 21.72 17.78
CA ALA A 669 -0.84 22.21 17.28
C ALA A 669 -1.98 21.73 18.16
N VAL A 670 -2.90 22.60 18.58
CA VAL A 670 -4.10 22.16 19.31
C VAL A 670 -5.32 22.96 18.88
N LEU A 671 -6.43 22.25 18.67
CA LEU A 671 -7.72 22.81 18.34
C LEU A 671 -8.81 22.06 19.11
N VAL A 672 -9.75 22.79 19.70
CA VAL A 672 -10.87 22.24 20.47
C VAL A 672 -12.13 22.94 20.03
N ARG A 673 -13.28 22.25 20.02
CA ARG A 673 -14.56 22.88 19.67
C ARG A 673 -14.80 24.11 20.54
N SER A 674 -15.27 25.17 19.91
CA SER A 674 -15.42 26.47 20.57
C SER A 674 -16.44 26.44 21.71
N ASP A 675 -17.47 25.60 21.62
CA ASP A 675 -18.51 25.38 22.63
C ASP A 675 -18.05 24.57 23.85
N LEU A 676 -16.92 23.84 23.76
CA LEU A 676 -16.38 23.00 24.83
C LEU A 676 -15.17 23.63 25.56
N LYS A 677 -14.89 24.92 25.29
CA LYS A 677 -13.84 25.66 25.97
C LYS A 677 -14.12 25.78 27.48
N GLY A 678 -13.05 25.78 28.27
CA GLY A 678 -13.12 25.86 29.75
C GLY A 678 -13.26 24.51 30.47
N LEU A 679 -13.65 23.44 29.77
CA LEU A 679 -13.78 22.08 30.31
C LEU A 679 -12.42 21.37 30.56
N GLY A 680 -11.31 22.01 30.17
CA GLY A 680 -9.96 21.48 30.37
C GLY A 680 -9.49 20.52 29.27
N LEU A 681 -10.29 20.29 28.24
CA LEU A 681 -9.98 19.39 27.13
C LEU A 681 -8.66 19.72 26.43
N GLY A 682 -8.45 20.98 26.03
CA GLY A 682 -7.19 21.40 25.39
C GLY A 682 -5.95 21.21 26.26
N ARG A 683 -6.08 21.33 27.59
CA ARG A 683 -4.99 21.04 28.52
C ARG A 683 -4.68 19.55 28.55
N ARG A 684 -5.69 18.69 28.70
CA ARG A 684 -5.52 17.24 28.75
C ARG A 684 -4.92 16.69 27.46
N LEU A 685 -5.39 17.18 26.30
CA LEU A 685 -4.83 16.82 25.00
C LEU A 685 -3.35 17.21 24.91
N MET A 686 -2.99 18.43 25.30
CA MET A 686 -1.60 18.88 25.31
C MET A 686 -0.73 18.08 26.30
N GLU A 687 -1.23 17.74 27.49
CA GLU A 687 -0.53 16.88 28.46
C GLU A 687 -0.24 15.49 27.87
N LYS A 688 -1.22 14.89 27.17
CA LYS A 688 -1.03 13.64 26.43
C LYS A 688 0.05 13.78 25.37
N LEU A 689 -0.03 14.83 24.55
CA LEU A 689 0.93 15.06 23.47
C LEU A 689 2.35 15.22 24.02
N ILE A 690 2.53 16.01 25.08
CA ILE A 690 3.82 16.20 25.75
C ILE A 690 4.37 14.86 26.25
N THR A 691 3.54 14.08 26.95
CA THR A 691 3.92 12.75 27.47
C THR A 691 4.37 11.82 26.34
N TYR A 692 3.61 11.77 25.25
CA TYR A 692 3.98 11.01 24.06
C TYR A 692 5.32 11.48 23.48
N THR A 693 5.48 12.78 23.22
CA THR A 693 6.71 13.33 22.62
C THR A 693 7.96 13.08 23.47
N GLN A 694 7.83 13.13 24.80
CA GLN A 694 8.91 12.76 25.73
C GLN A 694 9.26 11.26 25.62
N SER A 695 8.24 10.39 25.64
CA SER A 695 8.46 8.95 25.51
C SER A 695 9.04 8.55 24.15
N HIS A 696 8.78 9.35 23.12
CA HIS A 696 9.32 9.18 21.77
C HIS A 696 10.77 9.66 21.61
N GLY A 697 11.35 10.28 22.65
CA GLY A 697 12.74 10.75 22.60
C GLY A 697 12.95 12.11 21.93
N LEU A 698 11.89 12.86 21.63
CA LEU A 698 12.02 14.25 21.16
C LEU A 698 12.73 15.09 22.23
N GLN A 699 13.50 16.10 21.79
CA GLN A 699 14.22 17.01 22.67
C GLN A 699 13.47 18.33 22.87
N ARG A 700 12.62 18.72 21.91
CA ARG A 700 11.89 19.99 21.98
C ARG A 700 10.52 19.93 21.33
N LEU A 701 9.60 20.70 21.88
CA LEU A 701 8.27 20.94 21.33
C LEU A 701 8.06 22.45 21.14
N ASN A 702 7.84 22.88 19.90
CA ASN A 702 7.75 24.28 19.51
C ASN A 702 6.38 24.60 18.89
N GLY A 703 5.92 25.83 19.02
CA GLY A 703 4.68 26.28 18.38
C GLY A 703 4.62 27.79 18.25
N ILE A 704 3.77 28.28 17.34
CA ILE A 704 3.56 29.71 17.12
C ILE A 704 2.08 29.99 17.34
N THR A 705 1.77 31.12 17.97
CA THR A 705 0.40 31.62 18.10
C THR A 705 0.36 33.14 17.92
N MET A 706 -0.83 33.73 17.79
CA MET A 706 -0.96 35.19 17.69
C MET A 706 -1.00 35.83 19.10
N PRO A 707 -0.49 37.07 19.27
CA PRO A 707 -0.54 37.80 20.55
C PRO A 707 -1.95 37.92 21.16
N ASN A 708 -2.98 37.92 20.33
CA ASN A 708 -4.38 38.01 20.76
C ASN A 708 -4.94 36.70 21.32
N ASN A 709 -4.29 35.55 21.07
CA ASN A 709 -4.73 34.25 21.58
C ASN A 709 -4.31 34.05 23.06
N ARG A 710 -4.93 34.84 23.94
CA ARG A 710 -4.66 34.82 25.40
C ARG A 710 -4.90 33.43 26.02
N GLY A 711 -5.85 32.68 25.49
CA GLY A 711 -6.16 31.32 25.93
C GLY A 711 -4.99 30.37 25.73
N MET A 712 -4.41 30.34 24.53
CA MET A 712 -3.24 29.52 24.22
C MET A 712 -2.00 29.95 25.00
N ILE A 713 -1.75 31.26 25.11
CA ILE A 713 -0.61 31.79 25.90
C ILE A 713 -0.71 31.37 27.38
N ALA A 714 -1.90 31.46 27.97
CA ALA A 714 -2.13 31.04 29.35
C ALA A 714 -2.00 29.51 29.52
N LEU A 715 -2.46 28.74 28.54
CA LEU A 715 -2.31 27.28 28.53
C LEU A 715 -0.83 26.88 28.45
N ALA A 716 -0.07 27.47 27.52
CA ALA A 716 1.34 27.20 27.32
C ALA A 716 2.17 27.47 28.59
N ARG A 717 1.94 28.62 29.26
CA ARG A 717 2.59 28.93 30.54
C ARG A 717 2.30 27.90 31.63
N LYS A 718 1.05 27.41 31.72
CA LYS A 718 0.66 26.39 32.71
C LYS A 718 1.32 25.03 32.44
N LEU A 719 1.64 24.74 31.18
CA LEU A 719 2.29 23.50 30.77
C LEU A 719 3.82 23.60 30.74
N GLY A 720 4.39 24.73 31.19
CA GLY A 720 5.83 24.91 31.30
C GLY A 720 6.54 25.42 30.04
N PHE A 721 5.82 25.85 29.01
CA PHE A 721 6.44 26.45 27.83
C PHE A 721 7.06 27.81 28.16
N LYS A 722 8.25 28.05 27.62
CA LYS A 722 8.80 29.40 27.48
C LYS A 722 8.00 30.13 26.41
N VAL A 723 7.53 31.33 26.75
CA VAL A 723 6.71 32.18 25.88
C VAL A 723 7.51 33.44 25.54
N ASP A 724 7.76 33.64 24.25
CA ASP A 724 8.42 34.84 23.71
C ASP A 724 7.44 35.61 22.81
N ILE A 725 7.20 36.89 23.11
CA ILE A 725 6.20 37.72 22.43
C ILE A 725 6.93 38.66 21.47
N GLN A 726 6.79 38.43 20.18
CA GLN A 726 7.45 39.19 19.12
C GLN A 726 6.43 40.11 18.45
N LEU A 727 6.24 41.30 19.03
CA LEU A 727 5.22 42.26 18.60
C LEU A 727 5.44 42.80 17.18
N GLU A 728 6.70 42.90 16.73
CA GLU A 728 7.06 43.39 15.38
C GLU A 728 6.63 42.40 14.28
N ASP A 729 6.73 41.10 14.56
CA ASP A 729 6.37 40.02 13.62
C ASP A 729 4.91 39.56 13.78
N GLY A 730 4.17 40.11 14.75
CA GLY A 730 2.77 39.78 14.99
C GLY A 730 2.55 38.35 15.53
N ILE A 731 3.58 37.72 16.11
CA ILE A 731 3.56 36.32 16.57
C ILE A 731 4.06 36.16 18.01
N VAL A 732 3.74 35.01 18.61
CA VAL A 732 4.20 34.56 19.92
C VAL A 732 4.77 33.15 19.76
N SER A 733 6.06 32.99 20.03
CA SER A 733 6.76 31.71 20.00
C SER A 733 6.62 31.00 21.34
N LEU A 734 6.29 29.71 21.29
CA LEU A 734 6.12 28.82 22.43
C LEU A 734 7.15 27.69 22.29
N SER A 735 7.97 27.47 23.31
CA SER A 735 8.97 26.38 23.28
C SER A 735 9.05 25.65 24.61
N LEU A 736 9.04 24.33 24.57
CA LEU A 736 9.25 23.43 25.70
C LEU A 736 10.45 22.54 25.38
N GLN A 737 11.47 22.59 26.23
CA GLN A 737 12.64 21.70 26.14
C GLN A 737 12.45 20.53 27.10
N PHE A 738 12.76 19.33 26.62
CA PHE A 738 12.82 18.14 27.44
C PHE A 738 14.24 17.97 27.97
N SER A 739 14.39 17.83 29.28
CA SER A 739 15.67 17.52 29.90
C SER A 739 16.13 16.14 29.46
N ALA A 740 17.33 16.03 28.89
CA ALA A 740 17.92 14.75 28.50
C ALA A 740 17.85 13.78 29.69
N GLN A 741 17.12 12.67 29.53
CA GLN A 741 17.27 11.55 30.47
C GLN A 741 18.73 11.10 30.34
N GLN A 742 19.49 11.27 31.43
CA GLN A 742 20.76 10.56 31.59
C GLN A 742 20.41 9.07 31.55
N SER A 743 20.75 8.43 30.44
CA SER A 743 20.62 6.99 30.23
C SER A 743 21.52 6.18 31.16
#